data_AF-A0A9P1AF47-F1
#
_entry.id   AF-A0A9P1AF47-F1
#
_cell.length_a   1.000
_cell.length_b   1.000
_cell.length_c   1.000
_cell.angle_alpha   90.00
_cell.angle_beta   90.00
_cell.angle_gamma   90.00
#
_symmetry.space_group_name_H-M   'P 1'
#
loop_
_entity.id
_entity.type
_entity.pdbx_description
1 polymer ?
#
loop_
_entity_poly.entity_id
_entity_poly.type
_entity_poly.pdbx_seq_one_letter_code
_entity_poly.pdbx_strand_id
1 'polypeptide(L)'
;MEEAIENRNLDALKRIYKAEREAAKDDEFVSIKVDGLLKRRGLKVAEQPAATKEELARRHFQFVMNCMKSGMCPRTTPISTLQDLLETSSIEECKQIFSIVEENMHEFKQPGTMELVQNSILRFCNDLLRRLSRTAETSFCGRIMFFLSRFLPLTEKSGVNFMGHFNTQNVTAYDQSGTDAEALIAATSSATIADTGEMEIGEIEEETAKEIQVTPEMYRQFWSLQKFMSNPNSLYEREKFATFKTDLSAVFSLFSANKLEKFHAEEEEAAEKDQKKKSTGDEDIFFSKYLTSPKLLALQLNDSSFRRYFLMQSIIIFQYLVAESRFKPLSKKMVLNEEQTKYVAECEEKCYRLLGETMPRGNSFVAGLRKIMLREQEWNTWKNNNCPDFSEKADKAAMQMYKKRTRVPFNPNSLDLGTPELTKLWTNEPDVLAACKSQKRKFCPTLSDFIRDPLDEMDPEQQVEEQYKSINDAAFQWRAARLLMAKSPGYVAKMDKNSEPTSNMKEFLERTMYNTARTIEEFKSGIDAREKKEAEARKKVEESLKRKLDSTKVRPSTVSSPNPYAETLTDEHLSQLAADLSKFAGQLAEVFGYSDAETQEKLKKGAAARRELCFRMLREWAEKNGRNGRSLLTTLIQTDAEVVNAAQETLKKMQETTA
;
A
#
# COMPACT_ATOMS: atom_id res chain seq x y z
N MET A 1 -39.77 -10.60 -65.81
CA MET A 1 -38.74 -10.22 -64.80
C MET A 1 -39.31 -10.17 -63.39
N GLU A 2 -40.41 -9.46 -63.16
CA GLU A 2 -41.00 -9.28 -61.83
C GLU A 2 -41.32 -10.61 -61.12
N GLU A 3 -41.97 -11.55 -61.80
CA GLU A 3 -42.24 -12.90 -61.27
C GLU A 3 -40.97 -13.67 -60.89
N ALA A 4 -39.90 -13.54 -61.69
CA ALA A 4 -38.61 -14.18 -61.39
C ALA A 4 -37.94 -13.57 -60.15
N ILE A 5 -38.10 -12.26 -59.94
CA ILE A 5 -37.60 -11.53 -58.76
C ILE A 5 -38.43 -11.88 -57.52
N GLU A 6 -39.76 -11.94 -57.64
CA GLU A 6 -40.67 -12.31 -56.55
C GLU A 6 -40.34 -13.72 -56.02
N ASN A 7 -40.17 -14.67 -56.95
CA ASN A 7 -39.82 -16.06 -56.67
C ASN A 7 -38.32 -16.29 -56.34
N ARG A 8 -37.48 -15.24 -56.38
CA ARG A 8 -36.01 -15.32 -56.21
C ARG A 8 -35.33 -16.32 -57.15
N ASN A 9 -35.88 -16.50 -58.35
CA ASN A 9 -35.33 -17.42 -59.35
C ASN A 9 -34.24 -16.72 -60.17
N LEU A 10 -32.98 -16.90 -59.75
CA LEU A 10 -31.82 -16.25 -60.35
C LEU A 10 -31.59 -16.67 -61.81
N ASP A 11 -31.79 -17.94 -62.13
CA ASP A 11 -31.52 -18.47 -63.48
C ASP A 11 -32.57 -17.99 -64.48
N ALA A 12 -33.85 -17.97 -64.08
CA ALA A 12 -34.90 -17.37 -64.88
C ALA A 12 -34.63 -15.88 -65.10
N LEU A 13 -34.21 -15.15 -64.05
CA LEU A 13 -33.89 -13.74 -64.18
C LEU A 13 -32.71 -13.49 -65.13
N LYS A 14 -31.63 -14.28 -65.05
CA LYS A 14 -30.48 -14.20 -65.96
C LYS A 14 -30.87 -14.43 -67.42
N ARG A 15 -31.72 -15.42 -67.69
CA ARG A 15 -32.21 -15.70 -69.05
C ARG A 15 -33.03 -14.54 -69.60
N ILE A 16 -33.96 -14.02 -68.80
CA ILE A 16 -34.81 -12.88 -69.19
C ILE A 16 -33.98 -11.61 -69.35
N TYR A 17 -33.01 -11.36 -68.46
CA TYR A 17 -32.08 -10.23 -68.55
C TYR A 17 -31.28 -10.27 -69.85
N LYS A 18 -30.71 -11.43 -70.20
CA LYS A 18 -29.96 -11.59 -71.47
C LYS A 18 -30.85 -11.35 -72.69
N ALA A 19 -32.07 -11.89 -72.69
CA ALA A 19 -33.01 -11.71 -73.79
C ALA A 19 -33.46 -10.24 -73.95
N GLU A 20 -33.77 -9.55 -72.85
CA GLU A 20 -34.12 -8.12 -72.89
C GLU A 20 -32.92 -7.25 -73.27
N ARG A 21 -31.71 -7.60 -72.85
CA ARG A 21 -30.48 -6.92 -73.27
C ARG A 21 -30.27 -6.99 -74.78
N GLU A 22 -30.43 -8.18 -75.36
CA GLU A 22 -30.33 -8.40 -76.80
C GLU A 22 -31.42 -7.65 -77.59
N ALA A 23 -32.62 -7.52 -77.02
CA ALA A 23 -33.75 -6.81 -77.64
C ALA A 23 -33.64 -5.27 -77.53
N ALA A 24 -33.25 -4.75 -76.36
CA ALA A 24 -33.25 -3.32 -76.06
C ALA A 24 -32.05 -2.57 -76.64
N LYS A 25 -30.92 -3.27 -76.89
CA LYS A 25 -29.62 -2.67 -77.29
C LYS A 25 -29.12 -1.57 -76.32
N ASP A 26 -29.65 -1.55 -75.10
CA ASP A 26 -29.29 -0.62 -74.04
C ASP A 26 -29.19 -1.40 -72.72
N ASP A 27 -27.95 -1.71 -72.34
CA ASP A 27 -27.61 -2.49 -71.15
C ASP A 27 -27.95 -1.74 -69.86
N GLU A 28 -27.89 -0.40 -69.89
CA GLU A 28 -28.12 0.45 -68.72
C GLU A 28 -29.62 0.50 -68.39
N PHE A 29 -30.48 0.63 -69.41
CA PHE A 29 -31.93 0.62 -69.23
C PHE A 29 -32.43 -0.67 -68.58
N VAL A 30 -31.95 -1.83 -69.04
CA VAL A 30 -32.36 -3.13 -68.49
C VAL A 30 -31.87 -3.28 -67.04
N SER A 31 -30.67 -2.79 -66.73
CA SER A 31 -30.10 -2.82 -65.37
C SER A 31 -30.86 -1.92 -64.39
N ILE A 32 -31.29 -0.72 -64.84
CA ILE A 32 -32.14 0.19 -64.07
C ILE A 32 -33.51 -0.44 -63.80
N LYS A 33 -34.10 -1.13 -64.78
CA LYS A 33 -35.37 -1.84 -64.62
C LYS A 33 -35.27 -2.94 -63.57
N VAL A 34 -34.19 -3.73 -63.58
CA VAL A 34 -33.93 -4.75 -62.54
C VAL A 34 -33.73 -4.10 -61.17
N ASP A 35 -32.94 -3.03 -61.08
CA ASP A 35 -32.72 -2.27 -59.83
C ASP A 35 -34.05 -1.79 -59.22
N GLY A 36 -34.93 -1.18 -60.03
CA GLY A 36 -36.25 -0.72 -59.58
C GLY A 36 -37.15 -1.85 -59.07
N LEU A 37 -37.13 -3.01 -59.73
CA LEU A 37 -37.90 -4.19 -59.30
C LEU A 37 -37.35 -4.80 -58.00
N LEU A 38 -36.03 -4.83 -57.83
CA LEU A 38 -35.40 -5.29 -56.59
C LEU A 38 -35.77 -4.38 -55.42
N LYS A 39 -35.72 -3.06 -55.60
CA LYS A 39 -36.16 -2.08 -54.59
C LYS A 39 -37.63 -2.21 -54.23
N ARG A 40 -38.50 -2.37 -55.23
CA ARG A 40 -39.94 -2.62 -54.99
C ARG A 40 -40.18 -3.88 -54.16
N ARG A 41 -39.46 -4.96 -54.45
CA ARG A 41 -39.53 -6.18 -53.64
C ARG A 41 -39.02 -5.94 -52.21
N GLY A 42 -37.96 -5.15 -52.04
CA GLY A 42 -37.45 -4.74 -50.72
C GLY A 42 -38.52 -4.05 -49.88
N LEU A 43 -39.29 -3.13 -50.49
CA LEU A 43 -40.41 -2.46 -49.82
C LEU A 43 -41.51 -3.47 -49.40
N LYS A 44 -41.88 -4.41 -50.27
CA LYS A 44 -42.84 -5.48 -49.90
C LYS A 44 -42.35 -6.33 -48.72
N VAL A 45 -41.02 -6.52 -48.58
CA VAL A 45 -40.42 -7.21 -47.43
C VAL A 45 -40.53 -6.35 -46.17
N ALA A 46 -40.35 -5.04 -46.28
CA ALA A 46 -40.53 -4.11 -45.15
C ALA A 46 -41.96 -4.11 -44.59
N GLU A 47 -42.96 -4.35 -45.44
CA GLU A 47 -44.37 -4.46 -45.06
C GLU A 47 -44.73 -5.76 -44.33
N GLN A 48 -43.84 -6.77 -44.30
CA GLN A 48 -44.12 -8.05 -43.68
C GLN A 48 -44.11 -7.98 -42.13
N PRO A 49 -44.78 -8.92 -41.44
CA PRO A 49 -44.77 -8.97 -39.97
C PRO A 49 -43.35 -9.15 -39.40
N ALA A 50 -43.07 -8.49 -38.28
CA ALA A 50 -41.76 -8.49 -37.60
C ALA A 50 -41.15 -9.89 -37.43
N ALA A 51 -41.95 -10.89 -37.04
CA ALA A 51 -41.50 -12.26 -36.80
C ALA A 51 -40.86 -12.94 -38.04
N THR A 52 -41.25 -12.53 -39.25
CA THR A 52 -40.73 -13.08 -40.52
C THR A 52 -39.84 -12.10 -41.28
N LYS A 53 -39.82 -10.84 -40.85
CA LYS A 53 -39.17 -9.74 -41.58
C LYS A 53 -37.67 -9.94 -41.70
N GLU A 54 -36.99 -10.33 -40.61
CA GLU A 54 -35.54 -10.57 -40.63
C GLU A 54 -35.15 -11.65 -41.66
N GLU A 55 -35.81 -12.81 -41.62
CA GLU A 55 -35.51 -13.92 -42.51
C GLU A 55 -35.81 -13.58 -43.99
N LEU A 56 -36.90 -12.85 -44.23
CA LEU A 56 -37.23 -12.37 -45.58
C LEU A 56 -36.26 -11.29 -46.06
N ALA A 57 -35.80 -10.39 -45.19
CA ALA A 57 -34.78 -9.38 -45.49
C ALA A 57 -33.44 -10.04 -45.81
N ARG A 58 -33.03 -11.05 -45.04
CA ARG A 58 -31.81 -11.85 -45.27
C ARG A 58 -31.83 -12.55 -46.63
N ARG A 59 -32.93 -13.24 -46.94
CA ARG A 59 -33.11 -13.88 -48.26
C ARG A 59 -33.18 -12.86 -49.39
N HIS A 60 -33.80 -11.71 -49.17
CA HIS A 60 -33.84 -10.64 -50.16
C HIS A 60 -32.46 -10.09 -50.44
N PHE A 61 -31.70 -9.74 -49.40
CA PHE A 61 -30.36 -9.21 -49.50
C PHE A 61 -29.41 -10.19 -50.22
N GLN A 62 -29.44 -11.48 -49.87
CA GLN A 62 -28.67 -12.51 -50.57
C GLN A 62 -29.03 -12.60 -52.06
N PHE A 63 -30.31 -12.53 -52.40
CA PHE A 63 -30.75 -12.53 -53.79
C PHE A 63 -30.25 -11.29 -54.55
N VAL A 64 -30.37 -10.10 -53.96
CA VAL A 64 -29.87 -8.83 -54.54
C VAL A 64 -28.35 -8.88 -54.71
N MET A 65 -27.61 -9.43 -53.74
CA MET A 65 -26.16 -9.63 -53.84
C MET A 65 -25.78 -10.56 -55.00
N ASN A 66 -26.54 -11.64 -55.22
CA ASN A 66 -26.32 -12.55 -56.36
C ASN A 66 -26.62 -11.87 -57.70
N CYS A 67 -27.63 -11.01 -57.76
CA CYS A 67 -27.92 -10.19 -58.93
C CYS A 67 -26.79 -9.20 -59.24
N MET A 68 -26.24 -8.56 -58.20
CA MET A 68 -25.10 -7.65 -58.31
C MET A 68 -23.83 -8.39 -58.79
N LYS A 69 -23.51 -9.55 -58.19
CA LYS A 69 -22.38 -10.40 -58.64
C LYS A 69 -22.52 -10.87 -60.08
N SER A 70 -23.76 -11.02 -60.56
CA SER A 70 -24.06 -11.39 -61.96
C SER A 70 -24.07 -10.19 -62.91
N GLY A 71 -23.80 -8.97 -62.44
CA GLY A 71 -23.78 -7.75 -63.25
C GLY A 71 -25.16 -7.26 -63.71
N MET A 72 -26.26 -7.74 -63.10
CA MET A 72 -27.62 -7.40 -63.51
C MET A 72 -28.16 -6.12 -62.87
N CYS A 73 -27.47 -5.61 -61.83
CA CYS A 73 -27.83 -4.37 -61.16
C CYS A 73 -26.56 -3.63 -60.65
N PRO A 74 -26.65 -2.33 -60.35
CA PRO A 74 -25.55 -1.55 -59.79
C PRO A 74 -24.99 -2.14 -58.48
N ARG A 75 -23.70 -1.89 -58.23
CA ARG A 75 -23.03 -2.32 -56.99
C ARG A 75 -23.60 -1.67 -55.72
N THR A 76 -24.33 -0.57 -55.86
CA THR A 76 -24.99 0.16 -54.76
C THR A 76 -26.38 -0.38 -54.41
N THR A 77 -26.99 -1.23 -55.26
CA THR A 77 -28.34 -1.77 -55.04
C THR A 77 -28.50 -2.57 -53.75
N PRO A 78 -27.58 -3.48 -53.35
CA PRO A 78 -27.70 -4.20 -52.08
C PRO A 78 -27.75 -3.27 -50.86
N ILE A 79 -26.99 -2.18 -50.89
CA ILE A 79 -26.91 -1.23 -49.78
C ILE A 79 -28.12 -0.29 -49.77
N SER A 80 -28.57 0.18 -50.94
CA SER A 80 -29.78 1.02 -51.00
C SER A 80 -31.03 0.26 -50.54
N THR A 81 -31.21 -0.99 -50.97
CA THR A 81 -32.32 -1.83 -50.49
C THR A 81 -32.27 -2.09 -48.98
N LEU A 82 -31.07 -2.25 -48.41
CA LEU A 82 -30.88 -2.40 -46.98
C LEU A 82 -31.14 -1.09 -46.22
N GLN A 83 -30.73 0.04 -46.78
CA GLN A 83 -31.04 1.37 -46.25
C GLN A 83 -32.56 1.59 -46.22
N ASP A 84 -33.26 1.32 -47.31
CA ASP A 84 -34.72 1.45 -47.40
C ASP A 84 -35.42 0.57 -46.34
N LEU A 85 -34.95 -0.67 -46.15
CA LEU A 85 -35.44 -1.59 -45.12
C LEU A 85 -35.23 -1.04 -43.70
N LEU A 86 -34.05 -0.48 -43.41
CA LEU A 86 -33.73 0.09 -42.10
C LEU A 86 -34.54 1.36 -41.82
N GLU A 87 -34.73 2.23 -42.82
CA GLU A 87 -35.49 3.48 -42.68
C GLU A 87 -36.98 3.23 -42.43
N THR A 88 -37.55 2.19 -43.04
CA THR A 88 -38.98 1.85 -42.94
C THR A 88 -39.32 0.93 -41.77
N SER A 89 -38.33 0.34 -41.11
CA SER A 89 -38.53 -0.59 -39.99
C SER A 89 -38.53 0.11 -38.63
N SER A 90 -39.19 -0.49 -37.65
CA SER A 90 -39.13 -0.06 -36.24
C SER A 90 -37.72 -0.27 -35.63
N ILE A 91 -37.46 0.32 -34.45
CA ILE A 91 -36.15 0.20 -33.79
C ILE A 91 -35.80 -1.26 -33.47
N GLU A 92 -36.77 -2.05 -33.00
CA GLU A 92 -36.54 -3.46 -32.65
C GLU A 92 -36.20 -4.31 -33.87
N GLU A 93 -36.89 -4.08 -34.98
CA GLU A 93 -36.60 -4.74 -36.25
C GLU A 93 -35.25 -4.29 -36.83
N CYS A 94 -34.88 -3.02 -36.66
CA CYS A 94 -33.56 -2.53 -37.06
C CYS A 94 -32.43 -3.29 -36.35
N LYS A 95 -32.60 -3.67 -35.07
CA LYS A 95 -31.58 -4.45 -34.33
C LYS A 95 -31.31 -5.82 -34.98
N GLN A 96 -32.35 -6.45 -35.51
CA GLN A 96 -32.29 -7.74 -36.20
C GLN A 96 -31.75 -7.57 -37.63
N ILE A 97 -32.31 -6.62 -38.39
CA ILE A 97 -31.88 -6.35 -39.78
C ILE A 97 -30.41 -5.91 -39.82
N PHE A 98 -29.94 -5.16 -38.83
CA PHE A 98 -28.54 -4.72 -38.77
C PHE A 98 -27.55 -5.89 -38.64
N SER A 99 -27.96 -7.06 -38.13
CA SER A 99 -27.11 -8.26 -38.12
C SER A 99 -26.72 -8.70 -39.53
N ILE A 100 -27.59 -8.46 -40.53
CA ILE A 100 -27.27 -8.69 -41.95
C ILE A 100 -26.11 -7.79 -42.39
N VAL A 101 -26.08 -6.54 -41.93
CA VAL A 101 -24.99 -5.60 -42.22
C VAL A 101 -23.68 -6.11 -41.59
N GLU A 102 -23.73 -6.54 -40.33
CA GLU A 102 -22.57 -7.01 -39.57
C GLU A 102 -21.94 -8.27 -40.19
N GLU A 103 -22.76 -9.25 -40.56
CA GLU A 103 -22.30 -10.51 -41.15
C GLU A 103 -21.68 -10.34 -42.55
N ASN A 104 -22.17 -9.38 -43.33
CA ASN A 104 -21.75 -9.16 -44.71
C ASN A 104 -20.64 -8.10 -44.87
N MET A 105 -20.02 -7.66 -43.77
CA MET A 105 -18.95 -6.66 -43.78
C MET A 105 -17.81 -6.99 -44.77
N HIS A 106 -17.46 -8.26 -44.91
CA HIS A 106 -16.37 -8.70 -45.79
C HIS A 106 -16.66 -8.46 -47.29
N GLU A 107 -17.94 -8.50 -47.69
CA GLU A 107 -18.39 -8.19 -49.05
C GLU A 107 -18.30 -6.68 -49.31
N PHE A 108 -18.62 -5.85 -48.31
CA PHE A 108 -18.56 -4.39 -48.42
C PHE A 108 -17.13 -3.86 -48.50
N LYS A 109 -16.17 -4.58 -47.91
CA LYS A 109 -14.74 -4.25 -47.93
C LYS A 109 -14.02 -4.67 -49.22
N GLN A 110 -14.70 -5.33 -50.16
CA GLN A 110 -14.06 -5.73 -51.41
C GLN A 110 -13.63 -4.49 -52.22
N PRO A 111 -12.45 -4.53 -52.90
CA PRO A 111 -11.98 -3.43 -53.74
C PRO A 111 -13.01 -3.06 -54.82
N GLY A 112 -13.25 -1.76 -55.01
CA GLY A 112 -14.24 -1.22 -55.94
C GLY A 112 -15.69 -1.23 -55.43
N THR A 113 -16.00 -1.99 -54.37
CA THR A 113 -17.30 -1.92 -53.70
C THR A 113 -17.26 -0.87 -52.59
N MET A 114 -16.20 -0.90 -51.77
CA MET A 114 -16.04 -0.03 -50.60
C MET A 114 -16.17 1.45 -50.95
N GLU A 115 -15.49 1.91 -52.00
CA GLU A 115 -15.49 3.30 -52.45
C GLU A 115 -16.89 3.79 -52.86
N LEU A 116 -17.74 2.89 -53.34
CA LEU A 116 -19.11 3.19 -53.75
C LEU A 116 -20.10 3.17 -52.58
N VAL A 117 -19.89 2.28 -51.59
CA VAL A 117 -20.86 2.05 -50.51
C VAL A 117 -20.54 2.76 -49.21
N GLN A 118 -19.30 3.18 -48.99
CA GLN A 118 -18.83 3.77 -47.73
C GLN A 118 -19.73 4.91 -47.27
N ASN A 119 -20.01 5.88 -48.14
CA ASN A 119 -20.84 7.04 -47.79
C ASN A 119 -22.29 6.68 -47.48
N SER A 120 -22.87 5.71 -48.18
CA SER A 120 -24.23 5.23 -47.91
C SER A 120 -24.32 4.52 -46.57
N ILE A 121 -23.33 3.69 -46.25
CA ILE A 121 -23.21 3.01 -44.96
C ILE A 121 -23.04 4.01 -43.82
N LEU A 122 -22.15 4.98 -43.97
CA LEU A 122 -21.99 6.08 -43.02
C LEU A 122 -23.32 6.83 -42.81
N ARG A 123 -24.06 7.11 -43.89
CA ARG A 123 -25.31 7.85 -43.83
C ARG A 123 -26.36 7.09 -43.02
N PHE A 124 -26.72 5.87 -43.41
CA PHE A 124 -27.78 5.13 -42.72
C PHE A 124 -27.40 4.80 -41.27
N CYS A 125 -26.12 4.54 -40.97
CA CYS A 125 -25.68 4.35 -39.59
C CYS A 125 -25.86 5.63 -38.76
N ASN A 126 -25.55 6.80 -39.33
CA ASN A 126 -25.79 8.09 -38.67
C ASN A 126 -27.29 8.41 -38.54
N ASP A 127 -28.12 8.02 -39.50
CA ASP A 127 -29.58 8.13 -39.41
C ASP A 127 -30.14 7.23 -38.30
N LEU A 128 -29.66 5.98 -38.20
CA LEU A 128 -30.01 5.07 -37.09
C LEU A 128 -29.60 5.68 -35.75
N LEU A 129 -28.35 6.15 -35.60
CA LEU A 129 -27.89 6.78 -34.36
C LEU A 129 -28.69 8.04 -33.98
N ARG A 130 -29.28 8.75 -34.95
CA ARG A 130 -30.20 9.87 -34.70
C ARG A 130 -31.59 9.43 -34.28
N ARG A 131 -32.06 8.28 -34.76
CA ARG A 131 -33.38 7.70 -34.40
C ARG A 131 -33.37 7.01 -33.03
N LEU A 132 -32.21 6.52 -32.58
CA LEU A 132 -32.09 5.77 -31.34
C LEU A 132 -32.10 6.68 -30.10
N SER A 133 -32.75 6.20 -29.04
CA SER A 133 -32.63 6.81 -27.71
C SER A 133 -31.24 6.54 -27.14
N ARG A 134 -30.56 7.61 -26.74
CA ARG A 134 -29.21 7.54 -26.14
C ARG A 134 -29.19 6.96 -24.72
N THR A 135 -30.36 6.74 -24.10
CA THR A 135 -30.47 6.21 -22.74
C THR A 135 -31.02 4.79 -22.67
N ALA A 136 -31.95 4.43 -23.58
CA ALA A 136 -32.56 3.10 -23.59
C ALA A 136 -31.79 2.12 -24.51
N GLU A 137 -31.29 2.59 -25.65
CA GLU A 137 -30.75 1.72 -26.71
C GLU A 137 -29.22 1.79 -26.82
N THR A 138 -28.55 1.86 -25.67
CA THR A 138 -27.08 2.03 -25.58
C THR A 138 -26.33 0.85 -26.21
N SER A 139 -26.82 -0.38 -26.00
CA SER A 139 -26.25 -1.59 -26.60
C SER A 139 -26.28 -1.55 -28.13
N PHE A 140 -27.41 -1.17 -28.72
CA PHE A 140 -27.52 -1.09 -30.19
C PHE A 140 -26.72 0.08 -30.78
N CYS A 141 -26.69 1.23 -30.11
CA CYS A 141 -25.78 2.32 -30.47
C CYS A 141 -24.31 1.85 -30.47
N GLY A 142 -23.92 1.06 -29.45
CA GLY A 142 -22.60 0.44 -29.34
C GLY A 142 -22.29 -0.51 -30.50
N ARG A 143 -23.24 -1.36 -30.90
CA ARG A 143 -23.11 -2.25 -32.07
C ARG A 143 -22.84 -1.46 -33.36
N ILE A 144 -23.61 -0.40 -33.61
CA ILE A 144 -23.43 0.45 -34.80
C ILE A 144 -22.05 1.12 -34.80
N MET A 145 -21.64 1.69 -33.66
CA MET A 145 -20.33 2.34 -33.52
C MET A 145 -19.18 1.34 -33.69
N PHE A 146 -19.32 0.13 -33.14
CA PHE A 146 -18.34 -0.94 -33.31
C PHE A 146 -18.23 -1.37 -34.77
N PHE A 147 -19.37 -1.56 -35.45
CA PHE A 147 -19.41 -1.84 -36.88
C PHE A 147 -18.69 -0.77 -37.69
N LEU A 148 -18.98 0.53 -37.47
CA LEU A 148 -18.33 1.64 -38.17
C LEU A 148 -16.81 1.64 -37.94
N SER A 149 -16.37 1.46 -36.69
CA SER A 149 -14.94 1.42 -36.34
C SER A 149 -14.18 0.28 -37.01
N ARG A 150 -14.86 -0.84 -37.26
CA ARG A 150 -14.27 -2.00 -37.93
C ARG A 150 -14.39 -1.89 -39.45
N PHE A 151 -15.44 -1.27 -39.97
CA PHE A 151 -15.68 -1.14 -41.41
C PHE A 151 -14.75 -0.10 -42.04
N LEU A 152 -14.61 1.07 -41.41
CA LEU A 152 -13.84 2.20 -41.92
C LEU A 152 -12.34 1.97 -41.75
N PRO A 153 -11.49 2.40 -42.70
CA PRO A 153 -10.04 2.35 -42.54
C PRO A 153 -9.59 3.25 -41.38
N LEU A 154 -8.49 2.88 -40.71
CA LEU A 154 -7.91 3.70 -39.62
C LEU A 154 -7.47 5.10 -40.09
N THR A 155 -7.22 5.27 -41.39
CA THR A 155 -6.84 6.53 -42.03
C THR A 155 -8.02 7.46 -42.26
N GLU A 156 -9.24 6.96 -42.09
CA GLU A 156 -10.43 7.72 -42.41
C GLU A 156 -10.72 8.78 -41.36
N LYS A 157 -10.80 10.03 -41.81
CA LYS A 157 -10.91 11.19 -40.91
C LYS A 157 -12.31 11.36 -40.30
N SER A 158 -13.33 10.63 -40.78
CA SER A 158 -14.71 10.78 -40.32
C SER A 158 -14.90 10.35 -38.87
N GLY A 159 -14.12 9.37 -38.41
CA GLY A 159 -14.08 8.91 -37.02
C GLY A 159 -13.37 9.85 -36.05
N VAL A 160 -12.76 10.95 -36.53
CA VAL A 160 -12.03 11.90 -35.71
C VAL A 160 -12.81 13.21 -35.63
N ASN A 161 -13.09 13.69 -34.42
CA ASN A 161 -13.67 15.03 -34.19
C ASN A 161 -12.63 16.11 -34.51
N PHE A 162 -12.35 16.36 -35.79
CA PHE A 162 -11.26 17.21 -36.26
C PHE A 162 -11.40 18.66 -35.76
N MET A 163 -12.62 19.21 -35.82
CA MET A 163 -12.93 20.56 -35.33
C MET A 163 -12.88 20.70 -33.80
N GLY A 164 -12.90 19.59 -33.06
CA GLY A 164 -12.87 19.63 -31.58
C GLY A 164 -14.14 20.24 -30.97
N HIS A 165 -15.29 20.05 -31.61
CA HIS A 165 -16.55 20.54 -31.06
C HIS A 165 -16.94 19.74 -29.81
N PHE A 166 -17.33 20.47 -28.77
CA PHE A 166 -17.89 19.88 -27.55
C PHE A 166 -19.38 19.57 -27.74
N ASN A 167 -19.85 18.49 -27.14
CA ASN A 167 -21.26 18.11 -27.17
C ASN A 167 -22.06 18.93 -26.13
N THR A 168 -22.37 20.18 -26.47
CA THR A 168 -23.09 21.11 -25.58
C THR A 168 -24.57 20.74 -25.38
N GLN A 169 -25.11 19.80 -26.15
CA GLN A 169 -26.49 19.31 -25.99
C GLN A 169 -26.65 18.35 -24.80
N ASN A 170 -25.56 17.70 -24.37
CA ASN A 170 -25.60 16.80 -23.21
C ASN A 170 -25.50 17.61 -21.91
N VAL A 171 -26.62 18.21 -21.50
CA VAL A 171 -26.69 19.03 -20.30
C VAL A 171 -26.97 18.17 -19.07
N THR A 172 -26.18 18.37 -18.02
CA THR A 172 -26.44 17.81 -16.68
C THR A 172 -27.51 18.65 -16.00
N ALA A 173 -28.74 18.15 -15.96
CA ALA A 173 -29.84 18.78 -15.25
C ALA A 173 -29.73 18.49 -13.75
N TYR A 174 -29.81 19.52 -12.92
CA TYR A 174 -29.76 19.43 -11.46
C TYR A 174 -30.73 20.44 -10.86
N ASP A 175 -31.12 20.25 -9.60
CA ASP A 175 -32.10 21.13 -8.95
C ASP A 175 -31.50 22.51 -8.71
N GLN A 176 -32.18 23.54 -9.15
CA GLN A 176 -31.77 24.93 -8.93
C GLN A 176 -32.72 25.68 -8.00
N SER A 177 -33.88 25.09 -7.70
CA SER A 177 -34.88 25.63 -6.78
C SER A 177 -34.45 25.36 -5.34
N GLY A 178 -34.96 26.16 -4.40
CA GLY A 178 -34.56 26.11 -3.00
C GLY A 178 -34.84 24.74 -2.40
N THR A 179 -33.86 23.85 -2.44
CA THR A 179 -33.88 22.57 -1.75
C THR A 179 -34.16 22.82 -0.27
N ASP A 180 -35.30 22.37 0.24
CA ASP A 180 -35.63 22.48 1.65
C ASP A 180 -34.50 21.87 2.48
N ALA A 181 -33.87 22.69 3.33
CA ALA A 181 -32.74 22.26 4.16
C ALA A 181 -33.13 21.05 5.04
N GLU A 182 -34.40 20.96 5.46
CA GLU A 182 -34.97 19.80 6.18
C GLU A 182 -34.94 18.51 5.35
N ALA A 183 -35.18 18.57 4.03
CA ALA A 183 -35.20 17.37 3.18
C ALA A 183 -33.81 16.79 2.91
N LEU A 184 -32.76 17.63 2.95
CA LEU A 184 -31.35 17.23 2.84
C LEU A 184 -30.84 16.63 4.15
N ILE A 185 -31.21 17.24 5.29
CA ILE A 185 -30.86 16.72 6.63
C ILE A 185 -31.58 15.38 6.87
N ALA A 186 -32.88 15.29 6.61
CA ALA A 186 -33.66 14.06 6.79
C ALA A 186 -33.24 12.92 5.86
N ALA A 187 -32.74 13.20 4.65
CA ALA A 187 -32.21 12.18 3.75
C ALA A 187 -30.85 11.63 4.20
N THR A 188 -30.03 12.46 4.86
CA THR A 188 -28.79 12.02 5.49
C THR A 188 -29.11 11.12 6.69
N SER A 189 -30.11 11.48 7.50
CA SER A 189 -30.53 10.69 8.66
C SER A 189 -31.32 9.42 8.33
N SER A 190 -32.14 9.39 7.26
CA SER A 190 -32.98 8.21 6.92
C SER A 190 -32.23 7.04 6.30
N ALA A 191 -31.00 7.24 5.81
CA ALA A 191 -30.17 6.14 5.29
C ALA A 191 -29.77 5.13 6.39
N THR A 192 -29.92 5.51 7.67
CA THR A 192 -29.56 4.68 8.84
C THR A 192 -30.55 3.56 9.16
N ILE A 193 -31.78 3.59 8.62
CA ILE A 193 -32.86 2.64 9.03
C ILE A 193 -33.04 1.49 8.03
N ALA A 194 -32.48 1.56 6.83
CA ALA A 194 -32.85 0.62 5.75
C ALA A 194 -31.99 -0.65 5.63
N ASP A 195 -30.88 -0.82 6.38
CA ASP A 195 -29.97 -1.97 6.19
C ASP A 195 -29.50 -2.68 7.47
N THR A 196 -30.11 -2.42 8.63
CA THR A 196 -29.84 -3.19 9.86
C THR A 196 -31.04 -4.04 10.24
N GLY A 197 -31.14 -5.19 9.57
CA GLY A 197 -31.94 -6.30 10.08
C GLY A 197 -31.47 -6.66 11.49
N GLU A 198 -32.44 -6.70 12.41
CA GLU A 198 -32.35 -7.04 13.83
C GLU A 198 -31.15 -7.92 14.23
N MET A 199 -30.22 -7.35 15.00
CA MET A 199 -29.42 -8.09 15.99
C MET A 199 -29.12 -7.15 17.17
N GLU A 200 -29.85 -7.34 18.26
CA GLU A 200 -29.43 -6.88 19.59
C GLU A 200 -28.14 -7.63 20.00
N ILE A 201 -27.15 -6.89 20.50
CA ILE A 201 -26.33 -7.16 21.70
C ILE A 201 -24.99 -6.40 21.59
N GLY A 202 -24.73 -5.53 22.57
CA GLY A 202 -23.38 -5.18 23.03
C GLY A 202 -22.79 -3.89 22.48
N GLU A 203 -22.90 -2.82 23.28
CA GLU A 203 -22.18 -1.55 23.13
C GLU A 203 -20.66 -1.75 22.97
N ILE A 204 -20.14 -1.42 21.79
CA ILE A 204 -18.83 -0.80 21.61
C ILE A 204 -19.10 0.40 20.71
N GLU A 205 -18.92 1.61 21.24
CA GLU A 205 -18.94 2.84 20.45
C GLU A 205 -17.73 2.82 19.50
N GLU A 206 -17.88 2.20 18.32
CA GLU A 206 -17.06 2.55 17.17
C GLU A 206 -17.40 3.99 16.77
N GLU A 207 -16.38 4.85 16.68
CA GLU A 207 -16.51 6.22 16.18
C GLU A 207 -17.20 6.18 14.81
N THR A 208 -18.51 6.45 14.79
CA THR A 208 -19.31 6.49 13.57
C THR A 208 -18.66 7.43 12.57
N ALA A 209 -18.34 6.91 11.38
CA ALA A 209 -17.77 7.66 10.27
C ALA A 209 -18.43 9.04 10.15
N LYS A 210 -17.62 10.11 10.12
CA LYS A 210 -18.12 11.49 9.98
C LYS A 210 -18.92 11.63 8.67
N GLU A 211 -20.23 11.50 8.76
CA GLU A 211 -21.13 11.64 7.61
C GLU A 211 -21.08 13.06 7.04
N ILE A 212 -20.95 13.15 5.72
CA ILE A 212 -20.82 14.43 5.02
C ILE A 212 -22.18 15.13 4.98
N GLN A 213 -22.36 16.15 5.81
CA GLN A 213 -23.52 17.05 5.70
C GLN A 213 -23.37 17.96 4.47
N VAL A 214 -24.30 17.83 3.52
CA VAL A 214 -24.31 18.61 2.28
C VAL A 214 -25.32 19.75 2.40
N THR A 215 -24.84 21.00 2.39
CA THR A 215 -25.73 22.17 2.34
C THR A 215 -26.28 22.41 0.93
N PRO A 216 -27.43 23.10 0.79
CA PRO A 216 -27.96 23.49 -0.53
C PRO A 216 -26.94 24.28 -1.38
N GLU A 217 -26.12 25.12 -0.75
CA GLU A 217 -25.06 25.88 -1.43
C GLU A 217 -23.99 24.94 -2.00
N MET A 218 -23.52 23.97 -1.21
CA MET A 218 -22.52 22.99 -1.64
C MET A 218 -23.01 22.15 -2.82
N TYR A 219 -24.27 21.73 -2.78
CA TYR A 219 -24.90 21.01 -3.88
C TYR A 219 -24.91 21.86 -5.16
N ARG A 220 -25.29 23.13 -5.07
CA ARG A 220 -25.30 24.05 -6.22
C ARG A 220 -23.90 24.33 -6.75
N GLN A 221 -22.91 24.53 -5.87
CA GLN A 221 -21.51 24.73 -6.25
C GLN A 221 -20.91 23.50 -6.94
N PHE A 222 -21.25 22.29 -6.47
CA PHE A 222 -20.75 21.08 -7.10
C PHE A 222 -21.31 20.89 -8.52
N TRP A 223 -22.63 20.98 -8.68
CA TRP A 223 -23.26 20.74 -9.99
C TRP A 223 -23.12 21.91 -10.96
N SER A 224 -22.92 23.14 -10.48
CA SER A 224 -22.59 24.29 -11.34
C SER A 224 -21.30 24.03 -12.14
N LEU A 225 -20.34 23.28 -11.60
CA LEU A 225 -19.07 22.97 -12.26
C LEU A 225 -19.26 22.15 -13.54
N GLN A 226 -20.29 21.30 -13.60
CA GLN A 226 -20.54 20.45 -14.77
C GLN A 226 -20.81 21.24 -16.04
N LYS A 227 -21.37 22.46 -15.94
CA LYS A 227 -21.58 23.32 -17.11
C LYS A 227 -20.25 23.79 -17.73
N PHE A 228 -19.24 24.04 -16.89
CA PHE A 228 -17.90 24.42 -17.31
C PHE A 228 -17.14 23.21 -17.86
N MET A 229 -17.27 22.06 -17.21
CA MET A 229 -16.65 20.81 -17.67
C MET A 229 -17.24 20.31 -19.01
N SER A 230 -18.51 20.60 -19.29
CA SER A 230 -19.18 20.28 -20.56
C SER A 230 -18.81 21.26 -21.68
N ASN A 231 -18.46 22.51 -21.34
CA ASN A 231 -18.00 23.52 -22.29
C ASN A 231 -16.75 24.25 -21.77
N PRO A 232 -15.57 23.63 -21.87
CA PRO A 232 -14.32 24.16 -21.32
C PRO A 232 -13.90 25.49 -21.97
N ASN A 233 -14.38 25.77 -23.18
CA ASN A 233 -14.14 27.03 -23.88
C ASN A 233 -14.65 28.26 -23.12
N SER A 234 -15.64 28.09 -22.25
CA SER A 234 -16.17 29.17 -21.41
C SER A 234 -15.22 29.62 -20.30
N LEU A 235 -14.22 28.79 -19.95
CA LEU A 235 -13.23 29.09 -18.90
C LEU A 235 -12.16 30.10 -19.34
N TYR A 236 -12.13 30.49 -20.61
CA TYR A 236 -11.28 31.60 -21.09
C TYR A 236 -11.90 32.98 -20.81
N GLU A 237 -13.17 33.02 -20.38
CA GLU A 237 -13.83 34.26 -19.96
C GLU A 237 -13.53 34.55 -18.48
N ARG A 238 -13.08 35.78 -18.17
CA ARG A 238 -12.59 36.16 -16.83
C ARG A 238 -13.60 35.92 -15.71
N GLU A 239 -14.87 36.31 -15.92
CA GLU A 239 -15.93 36.17 -14.93
C GLU A 239 -16.26 34.70 -14.64
N LYS A 240 -16.40 33.90 -15.70
CA LYS A 240 -16.69 32.46 -15.59
C LYS A 240 -15.54 31.70 -14.94
N PHE A 241 -14.30 32.05 -15.25
CA PHE A 241 -13.13 31.47 -14.60
C PHE A 241 -13.09 31.79 -13.10
N ALA A 242 -13.47 33.00 -12.69
CA ALA A 242 -13.54 33.37 -11.28
C ALA A 242 -14.59 32.54 -10.54
N THR A 243 -15.79 32.35 -11.11
CA THR A 243 -16.82 31.46 -10.54
C THR A 243 -16.32 30.02 -10.45
N PHE A 244 -15.73 29.49 -11.52
CA PHE A 244 -15.15 28.15 -11.53
C PHE A 244 -14.10 27.95 -10.43
N LYS A 245 -13.19 28.91 -10.26
CA LYS A 245 -12.16 28.89 -9.22
C LYS A 245 -12.76 28.83 -7.82
N THR A 246 -13.78 29.63 -7.53
CA THR A 246 -14.47 29.65 -6.24
C THR A 246 -15.16 28.31 -5.96
N ASP A 247 -15.98 27.85 -6.90
CA ASP A 247 -16.78 26.62 -6.74
C ASP A 247 -15.87 25.38 -6.64
N LEU A 248 -14.83 25.28 -7.46
CA LEU A 248 -13.87 24.17 -7.44
C LEU A 248 -13.07 24.14 -6.13
N SER A 249 -12.67 25.31 -5.61
CA SER A 249 -11.92 25.40 -4.35
C SER A 249 -12.76 24.93 -3.16
N ALA A 250 -14.07 25.20 -3.17
CA ALA A 250 -15.00 24.68 -2.18
C ALA A 250 -15.09 23.15 -2.23
N VAL A 251 -15.27 22.56 -3.42
CA VAL A 251 -15.33 21.11 -3.60
C VAL A 251 -14.01 20.43 -3.20
N PHE A 252 -12.86 20.98 -3.56
CA PHE A 252 -11.58 20.42 -3.12
C PHE A 252 -11.37 20.51 -1.61
N SER A 253 -11.87 21.57 -0.97
CA SER A 253 -11.81 21.69 0.49
C SER A 253 -12.67 20.62 1.14
N LEU A 254 -13.85 20.33 0.58
CA LEU A 254 -14.72 19.24 1.01
C LEU A 254 -14.04 17.87 0.91
N PHE A 255 -13.40 17.57 -0.23
CA PHE A 255 -12.67 16.31 -0.41
C PHE A 255 -11.47 16.18 0.52
N SER A 256 -10.81 17.31 0.84
CA SER A 256 -9.66 17.32 1.75
C SER A 256 -10.08 17.14 3.21
N ALA A 257 -11.24 17.68 3.59
CA ALA A 257 -11.80 17.58 4.94
C ALA A 257 -12.35 16.17 5.22
N ASN A 258 -13.03 15.58 4.23
CA ASN A 258 -13.67 14.28 4.36
C ASN A 258 -12.82 13.22 3.67
N LYS A 259 -11.69 12.84 4.27
CA LYS A 259 -10.86 11.76 3.74
C LYS A 259 -11.57 10.42 3.87
N LEU A 260 -11.59 9.63 2.81
CA LEU A 260 -12.07 8.25 2.87
C LEU A 260 -11.08 7.45 3.72
N GLU A 261 -11.59 6.60 4.62
CA GLU A 261 -10.76 5.81 5.52
C GLU A 261 -9.82 4.88 4.75
N LYS A 262 -8.61 4.72 5.30
CA LYS A 262 -7.60 3.82 4.76
C LYS A 262 -7.74 2.47 5.43
N PHE A 263 -8.24 1.48 4.69
CA PHE A 263 -8.11 0.08 5.08
C PHE A 263 -6.64 -0.33 5.11
N HIS A 264 -6.26 -1.19 6.06
CA HIS A 264 -4.94 -1.82 6.04
C HIS A 264 -4.80 -2.68 4.77
N ALA A 265 -3.57 -2.88 4.26
CA ALA A 265 -3.34 -3.57 3.00
C ALA A 265 -3.97 -4.98 2.91
N GLU A 266 -4.13 -5.65 4.06
CA GLU A 266 -4.78 -6.95 4.20
C GLU A 266 -6.32 -6.86 4.06
N GLU A 267 -6.92 -5.80 4.57
CA GLU A 267 -8.35 -5.47 4.44
C GLU A 267 -8.68 -5.00 3.01
N GLU A 268 -7.75 -4.32 2.34
CA GLU A 268 -7.88 -3.90 0.93
C GLU A 268 -7.96 -5.12 0.00
N GLU A 269 -7.11 -6.13 0.20
CA GLU A 269 -7.20 -7.39 -0.56
C GLU A 269 -8.47 -8.19 -0.23
N ALA A 270 -8.96 -8.13 1.00
CA ALA A 270 -10.19 -8.79 1.43
C ALA A 270 -11.43 -8.13 0.80
N ALA A 271 -11.51 -6.79 0.83
CA ALA A 271 -12.60 -6.01 0.21
C ALA A 271 -12.65 -6.20 -1.31
N GLU A 272 -11.49 -6.28 -2.00
CA GLU A 272 -11.44 -6.57 -3.43
C GLU A 272 -11.95 -7.98 -3.77
N LYS A 273 -11.66 -8.98 -2.92
CA LYS A 273 -12.17 -10.36 -3.10
C LYS A 273 -13.67 -10.42 -2.88
N ASP A 274 -14.20 -9.63 -1.96
CA ASP A 274 -15.64 -9.56 -1.70
C ASP A 274 -16.41 -8.80 -2.78
N GLN A 275 -15.88 -7.68 -3.29
CA GLN A 275 -16.45 -6.99 -4.46
C GLN A 275 -16.46 -7.88 -5.71
N LYS A 276 -15.39 -8.64 -5.96
CA LYS A 276 -15.34 -9.61 -7.07
C LYS A 276 -16.28 -10.79 -6.91
N LYS A 277 -16.63 -11.18 -5.68
CA LYS A 277 -17.65 -12.20 -5.43
C LYS A 277 -19.05 -11.66 -5.66
N LYS A 278 -19.36 -10.44 -5.22
CA LYS A 278 -20.65 -9.78 -5.45
C LYS A 278 -20.92 -9.49 -6.93
N SER A 279 -19.90 -9.14 -7.71
CA SER A 279 -20.02 -8.87 -9.16
C SER A 279 -20.31 -10.10 -10.03
N THR A 280 -20.45 -11.30 -9.45
CA THR A 280 -20.76 -12.54 -10.19
C THR A 280 -22.22 -12.98 -10.05
N GLY A 281 -23.03 -12.30 -9.22
CA GLY A 281 -24.40 -12.72 -8.88
C GLY A 281 -25.51 -11.71 -9.14
N ASP A 282 -25.24 -10.40 -9.09
CA ASP A 282 -26.25 -9.36 -9.34
C ASP A 282 -26.03 -8.70 -10.71
N GLU A 283 -27.12 -8.43 -11.44
CA GLU A 283 -27.09 -7.54 -12.60
C GLU A 283 -26.68 -6.15 -12.12
N ASP A 284 -25.36 -5.84 -12.12
CA ASP A 284 -24.85 -4.51 -11.80
C ASP A 284 -25.61 -3.46 -12.62
N ILE A 285 -26.50 -2.72 -11.94
CA ILE A 285 -27.30 -1.66 -12.57
C ILE A 285 -26.35 -0.54 -12.98
N PHE A 286 -25.96 -0.54 -14.26
CA PHE A 286 -25.02 0.42 -14.80
C PHE A 286 -25.68 1.80 -15.00
N PHE A 287 -25.28 2.78 -14.22
CA PHE A 287 -25.72 4.17 -14.39
C PHE A 287 -24.90 4.89 -15.46
N SER A 288 -25.52 5.20 -16.60
CA SER A 288 -24.87 5.88 -17.72
C SER A 288 -24.66 7.40 -17.52
N LYS A 289 -25.32 8.00 -16.53
CA LYS A 289 -25.24 9.43 -16.20
C LYS A 289 -25.17 9.65 -14.69
N TYR A 290 -24.67 10.82 -14.30
CA TYR A 290 -24.71 11.28 -12.92
C TYR A 290 -26.13 11.35 -12.38
N LEU A 291 -26.34 10.84 -11.17
CA LEU A 291 -27.58 11.00 -10.43
C LEU A 291 -27.51 12.34 -9.69
N THR A 292 -28.23 13.34 -10.17
CA THR A 292 -28.13 14.72 -9.68
C THR A 292 -29.10 15.02 -8.55
N SER A 293 -29.70 14.02 -7.89
CA SER A 293 -30.61 14.27 -6.78
C SER A 293 -29.86 14.89 -5.58
N PRO A 294 -30.38 15.97 -4.95
CA PRO A 294 -29.75 16.56 -3.78
C PRO A 294 -29.55 15.58 -2.62
N LYS A 295 -30.52 14.67 -2.42
CA LYS A 295 -30.49 13.64 -1.38
C LYS A 295 -29.36 12.63 -1.54
N LEU A 296 -28.83 12.47 -2.75
CA LEU A 296 -27.81 11.47 -3.06
C LEU A 296 -26.38 12.03 -3.00
N LEU A 297 -26.19 13.35 -2.99
CA LEU A 297 -24.84 13.91 -3.11
C LEU A 297 -23.96 13.50 -1.92
N ALA A 298 -24.49 13.45 -0.70
CA ALA A 298 -23.75 12.97 0.47
C ALA A 298 -23.22 11.54 0.29
N LEU A 299 -24.10 10.62 -0.16
CA LEU A 299 -23.76 9.23 -0.45
C LEU A 299 -22.72 9.13 -1.57
N GLN A 300 -22.90 9.89 -2.65
CA GLN A 300 -21.96 9.94 -3.79
C GLN A 300 -20.59 10.49 -3.38
N LEU A 301 -20.54 11.47 -2.49
CA LEU A 301 -19.28 12.01 -1.98
C LEU A 301 -18.53 11.01 -1.09
N ASN A 302 -19.22 10.03 -0.51
CA ASN A 302 -18.58 8.92 0.20
C ASN A 302 -18.13 7.79 -0.74
N ASP A 303 -18.62 7.76 -1.99
CA ASP A 303 -18.16 6.79 -2.99
C ASP A 303 -16.81 7.19 -3.60
N SER A 304 -15.85 6.26 -3.49
CA SER A 304 -14.53 6.37 -4.11
C SER A 304 -14.57 6.51 -5.64
N SER A 305 -15.50 5.81 -6.31
CA SER A 305 -15.62 5.83 -7.77
C SER A 305 -16.11 7.20 -8.25
N PHE A 306 -17.13 7.74 -7.59
CA PHE A 306 -17.62 9.10 -7.85
C PHE A 306 -16.53 10.18 -7.69
N ARG A 307 -15.74 10.12 -6.61
CA ARG A 307 -14.60 11.03 -6.43
C ARG A 307 -13.58 10.90 -7.56
N ARG A 308 -13.26 9.68 -7.97
CA ARG A 308 -12.36 9.42 -9.11
C ARG A 308 -12.88 10.04 -10.40
N TYR A 309 -14.18 9.89 -10.70
CA TYR A 309 -14.78 10.47 -11.89
C TYR A 309 -14.62 12.00 -11.90
N PHE A 310 -14.94 12.67 -10.79
CA PHE A 310 -14.83 14.13 -10.69
C PHE A 310 -13.37 14.62 -10.81
N LEU A 311 -12.43 13.98 -10.09
CA LEU A 311 -11.02 14.38 -10.11
C LEU A 311 -10.38 14.13 -11.48
N MET A 312 -10.68 13.00 -12.11
CA MET A 312 -10.24 12.69 -13.48
C MET A 312 -10.82 13.67 -14.50
N GLN A 313 -12.12 14.00 -14.39
CA GLN A 313 -12.75 15.01 -15.24
C GLN A 313 -12.05 16.36 -15.09
N SER A 314 -11.69 16.76 -13.87
CA SER A 314 -10.95 17.99 -13.60
C SER A 314 -9.56 17.99 -14.25
N ILE A 315 -8.81 16.89 -14.16
CA ILE A 315 -7.49 16.74 -14.81
C ILE A 315 -7.60 16.86 -16.34
N ILE A 316 -8.60 16.21 -16.94
CA ILE A 316 -8.85 16.30 -18.39
C ILE A 316 -9.08 17.76 -18.82
N ILE A 317 -9.85 18.52 -18.04
CA ILE A 317 -10.08 19.94 -18.31
C ILE A 317 -8.80 20.76 -18.15
N PHE A 318 -8.02 20.53 -17.10
CA PHE A 318 -6.75 21.24 -16.89
C PHE A 318 -5.77 21.03 -18.04
N GLN A 319 -5.60 19.78 -18.48
CA GLN A 319 -4.78 19.47 -19.65
C GLN A 319 -5.31 20.16 -20.90
N TYR A 320 -6.63 20.16 -21.15
CA TYR A 320 -7.21 20.88 -22.29
C TYR A 320 -6.96 22.39 -22.26
N LEU A 321 -7.05 23.02 -21.08
CA LEU A 321 -6.90 24.47 -20.95
C LEU A 321 -5.48 24.93 -21.27
N VAL A 322 -4.48 24.13 -20.87
CA VAL A 322 -3.04 24.39 -21.11
C VAL A 322 -2.61 23.93 -22.50
N ALA A 323 -3.25 22.89 -23.05
CA ALA A 323 -2.83 22.32 -24.32
C ALA A 323 -2.98 23.30 -25.49
N GLU A 324 -1.95 23.33 -26.34
CA GLU A 324 -1.99 24.00 -27.62
C GLU A 324 -2.87 23.20 -28.59
N SER A 325 -3.82 23.90 -29.23
CA SER A 325 -4.68 23.28 -30.24
C SER A 325 -4.85 24.26 -31.39
N ARG A 326 -4.49 23.81 -32.60
CA ARG A 326 -4.68 24.56 -33.84
C ARG A 326 -6.15 24.87 -34.16
N PHE A 327 -7.08 24.20 -33.46
CA PHE A 327 -8.52 24.31 -33.68
C PHE A 327 -9.20 25.23 -32.65
N LYS A 328 -8.45 25.78 -31.69
CA LYS A 328 -8.93 26.93 -30.90
C LYS A 328 -8.97 28.16 -31.82
N PRO A 329 -10.10 28.88 -31.95
CA PRO A 329 -10.20 30.01 -32.88
C PRO A 329 -9.11 31.04 -32.62
N LEU A 330 -8.28 31.32 -33.64
CA LEU A 330 -7.19 32.29 -33.57
C LEU A 330 -7.70 33.70 -33.19
N SER A 331 -8.96 34.00 -33.52
CA SER A 331 -9.66 35.25 -33.22
C SER A 331 -9.97 35.48 -31.73
N LYS A 332 -9.98 34.43 -30.89
CA LYS A 332 -10.38 34.53 -29.48
C LYS A 332 -9.24 34.48 -28.46
N LYS A 333 -7.98 34.34 -28.90
CA LYS A 333 -6.79 34.22 -28.01
C LYS A 333 -7.09 33.37 -26.77
N MET A 334 -7.54 32.13 -26.96
CA MET A 334 -7.91 31.20 -25.89
C MET A 334 -6.64 30.65 -25.22
N VAL A 335 -5.94 31.54 -24.51
CA VAL A 335 -4.67 31.31 -23.82
C VAL A 335 -4.86 31.81 -22.39
N LEU A 336 -4.38 31.02 -21.43
CA LEU A 336 -4.38 31.41 -20.02
C LEU A 336 -3.23 32.40 -19.74
N ASN A 337 -3.44 33.32 -18.81
CA ASN A 337 -2.33 34.13 -18.30
C ASN A 337 -1.43 33.30 -17.37
N GLU A 338 -0.29 33.85 -16.96
CA GLU A 338 0.68 33.14 -16.12
C GLU A 338 0.08 32.73 -14.76
N GLU A 339 -0.71 33.60 -14.13
CA GLU A 339 -1.37 33.32 -12.84
C GLU A 339 -2.40 32.18 -12.95
N GLN A 340 -3.20 32.17 -14.01
CA GLN A 340 -4.19 31.12 -14.30
C GLN A 340 -3.49 29.80 -14.61
N THR A 341 -2.40 29.84 -15.37
CA THR A 341 -1.61 28.66 -15.71
C THR A 341 -1.01 28.03 -14.45
N LYS A 342 -0.43 28.85 -13.56
CA LYS A 342 0.07 28.40 -12.26
C LYS A 342 -1.05 27.81 -11.40
N TYR A 343 -2.20 28.48 -11.31
CA TYR A 343 -3.36 27.97 -10.57
C TYR A 343 -3.85 26.62 -11.09
N VAL A 344 -3.91 26.44 -12.42
CA VAL A 344 -4.31 25.17 -13.04
C VAL A 344 -3.32 24.07 -12.70
N ALA A 345 -2.01 24.33 -12.76
CA ALA A 345 -0.98 23.36 -12.39
C ALA A 345 -1.06 22.95 -10.90
N GLU A 346 -1.29 23.91 -10.00
CA GLU A 346 -1.49 23.65 -8.57
C GLU A 346 -2.74 22.80 -8.30
N CYS A 347 -3.83 23.08 -9.03
CA CYS A 347 -5.07 22.31 -8.93
C CYS A 347 -4.91 20.89 -9.50
N GLU A 348 -4.20 20.74 -10.61
CA GLU A 348 -3.91 19.44 -11.22
C GLU A 348 -3.12 18.55 -10.26
N GLU A 349 -2.06 19.07 -9.64
CA GLU A 349 -1.28 18.30 -8.67
C GLU A 349 -2.10 17.98 -7.41
N LYS A 350 -2.99 18.90 -6.99
CA LYS A 350 -3.96 18.62 -5.93
C LYS A 350 -4.90 17.46 -6.31
N CYS A 351 -5.38 17.38 -7.55
CA CYS A 351 -6.19 16.25 -8.02
C CYS A 351 -5.41 14.93 -7.97
N TYR A 352 -4.17 14.90 -8.45
CA TYR A 352 -3.36 13.67 -8.39
C TYR A 352 -3.11 13.22 -6.96
N ARG A 353 -2.83 14.15 -6.04
CA ARG A 353 -2.69 13.83 -4.62
C ARG A 353 -3.99 13.24 -4.04
N LEU A 354 -5.14 13.88 -4.27
CA LEU A 354 -6.44 13.39 -3.79
C LEU A 354 -6.78 12.01 -4.39
N LEU A 355 -6.47 11.78 -5.66
CA LEU A 355 -6.62 10.46 -6.30
C LEU A 355 -5.70 9.40 -5.67
N GLY A 356 -4.46 9.77 -5.34
CA GLY A 356 -3.50 8.91 -4.65
C GLY A 356 -3.99 8.51 -3.26
N GLU A 357 -4.70 9.43 -2.58
CA GLU A 357 -5.35 9.19 -1.29
C GLU A 357 -6.69 8.43 -1.42
N THR A 358 -7.25 8.26 -2.62
CA THR A 358 -8.55 7.60 -2.85
C THR A 358 -8.37 6.09 -3.10
N MET A 359 -8.82 5.26 -2.17
CA MET A 359 -8.84 3.79 -2.29
C MET A 359 -9.79 3.28 -3.39
N PRO A 360 -9.64 2.05 -3.91
CA PRO A 360 -8.53 1.10 -3.74
C PRO A 360 -7.37 1.35 -4.72
N ARG A 361 -6.12 1.12 -4.31
CA ARG A 361 -4.89 1.28 -5.13
C ARG A 361 -4.69 2.69 -5.70
N GLY A 362 -4.94 3.74 -4.91
CA GLY A 362 -4.85 5.14 -5.37
C GLY A 362 -3.54 5.48 -6.09
N ASN A 363 -2.39 5.07 -5.55
CA ASN A 363 -1.09 5.31 -6.18
C ASN A 363 -0.93 4.62 -7.54
N SER A 364 -1.37 3.37 -7.67
CA SER A 364 -1.33 2.65 -8.95
C SER A 364 -2.30 3.25 -9.95
N PHE A 365 -3.48 3.70 -9.49
CA PHE A 365 -4.45 4.42 -10.31
C PHE A 365 -3.85 5.71 -10.87
N VAL A 366 -3.19 6.52 -10.03
CA VAL A 366 -2.50 7.75 -10.45
C VAL A 366 -1.38 7.45 -11.46
N ALA A 367 -0.58 6.41 -11.22
CA ALA A 367 0.47 6.01 -12.16
C ALA A 367 -0.09 5.59 -13.52
N GLY A 368 -1.22 4.87 -13.53
CA GLY A 368 -1.96 4.53 -14.74
C GLY A 368 -2.54 5.77 -15.45
N LEU A 369 -3.19 6.66 -14.69
CA LEU A 369 -3.78 7.89 -15.21
C LEU A 369 -2.73 8.79 -15.84
N ARG A 370 -1.56 9.00 -15.21
CA ARG A 370 -0.48 9.80 -15.79
C ARG A 370 -0.01 9.25 -17.15
N LYS A 371 0.04 7.92 -17.32
CA LYS A 371 0.34 7.31 -18.63
C LYS A 371 -0.77 7.55 -19.66
N ILE A 372 -2.04 7.52 -19.24
CA ILE A 372 -3.17 7.83 -20.11
C ILE A 372 -3.13 9.30 -20.54
N MET A 373 -2.86 10.22 -19.62
CA MET A 373 -2.75 11.65 -19.91
C MET A 373 -1.56 11.95 -20.84
N LEU A 374 -0.43 11.26 -20.69
CA LEU A 374 0.69 11.34 -21.63
C LEU A 374 0.29 10.88 -23.04
N ARG A 375 -0.42 9.75 -23.15
CA ARG A 375 -0.94 9.26 -24.43
C ARG A 375 -1.95 10.23 -25.05
N GLU A 376 -2.76 10.92 -24.24
CA GLU A 376 -3.67 11.97 -24.71
C GLU A 376 -2.89 13.14 -25.32
N GLN A 377 -1.78 13.55 -24.69
CA GLN A 377 -0.92 14.59 -25.21
C GLN A 377 -0.34 14.20 -26.58
N GLU A 378 0.15 12.96 -26.72
CA GLU A 378 0.62 12.43 -28.01
C GLU A 378 -0.48 12.42 -29.07
N TRP A 379 -1.71 12.04 -28.69
CA TRP A 379 -2.88 12.07 -29.57
C TRP A 379 -3.22 13.49 -30.02
N ASN A 380 -3.14 14.47 -29.12
CA ASN A 380 -3.35 15.88 -29.45
C ASN A 380 -2.27 16.39 -30.41
N THR A 381 -0.99 16.07 -30.17
CA THR A 381 0.10 16.39 -31.10
C THR A 381 -0.11 15.78 -32.48
N TRP A 382 -0.50 14.50 -32.54
CA TRP A 382 -0.83 13.83 -33.81
C TRP A 382 -1.96 14.54 -34.57
N LYS A 383 -3.03 14.90 -33.86
CA LYS A 383 -4.16 15.63 -34.43
C LYS A 383 -3.77 17.02 -34.91
N ASN A 384 -2.95 17.75 -34.12
CA ASN A 384 -2.40 19.05 -34.50
C ASN A 384 -1.57 18.96 -35.78
N ASN A 385 -0.87 17.85 -35.99
CA ASN A 385 -0.09 17.56 -37.20
C ASN A 385 -0.92 17.08 -38.40
N ASN A 386 -2.25 17.33 -38.41
CA ASN A 386 -3.18 16.96 -39.48
C ASN A 386 -3.44 15.45 -39.61
N CYS A 387 -3.27 14.71 -38.49
CA CYS A 387 -3.52 13.27 -38.43
C CYS A 387 -2.71 12.50 -39.48
N PRO A 388 -1.35 12.53 -39.44
CA PRO A 388 -0.54 11.79 -40.40
C PRO A 388 -0.86 10.29 -40.35
N ASP A 389 -0.83 9.65 -41.52
CA ASP A 389 -1.12 8.22 -41.62
C ASP A 389 -0.03 7.39 -40.92
N PHE A 390 -0.44 6.50 -40.02
CA PHE A 390 0.46 5.56 -39.34
C PHE A 390 0.50 4.17 -39.98
N SER A 391 -0.31 3.92 -41.01
CA SER A 391 -0.38 2.64 -41.73
C SER A 391 0.96 2.27 -42.37
N GLU A 392 1.77 3.26 -42.77
CA GLU A 392 3.11 3.04 -43.29
C GLU A 392 4.11 2.55 -42.23
N LYS A 393 3.85 2.87 -40.95
CA LYS A 393 4.66 2.44 -39.80
C LYS A 393 4.17 1.13 -39.17
N ALA A 394 3.05 0.58 -39.64
CA ALA A 394 2.52 -0.67 -39.12
C ALA A 394 3.45 -1.82 -39.53
N ASP A 395 3.82 -2.66 -38.56
CA ASP A 395 4.54 -3.89 -38.83
C ASP A 395 3.69 -4.76 -39.78
N LYS A 396 4.17 -4.94 -41.01
CA LYS A 396 3.52 -5.79 -42.02
C LYS A 396 3.65 -7.27 -41.69
N ALA A 397 4.45 -7.61 -40.70
CA ALA A 397 4.56 -8.97 -40.19
C ALA A 397 3.27 -9.34 -39.45
N ALA A 398 2.77 -10.55 -39.69
CA ALA A 398 1.68 -11.09 -38.88
C ALA A 398 2.09 -11.07 -37.40
N MET A 399 1.23 -10.49 -36.54
CA MET A 399 1.41 -10.50 -35.09
C MET A 399 1.70 -11.94 -34.66
N GLN A 400 2.93 -12.21 -34.18
CA GLN A 400 3.27 -13.56 -33.76
C GLN A 400 2.32 -13.96 -32.64
N MET A 401 1.64 -15.11 -32.80
CA MET A 401 0.79 -15.64 -31.73
C MET A 401 1.63 -15.69 -30.46
N TYR A 402 1.16 -15.02 -29.40
CA TYR A 402 1.79 -15.06 -28.10
C TYR A 402 1.95 -16.53 -27.70
N LYS A 403 3.19 -17.05 -27.79
CA LYS A 403 3.51 -18.38 -27.29
C LYS A 403 3.38 -18.28 -25.78
N LYS A 404 2.25 -18.76 -25.23
CA LYS A 404 2.09 -18.96 -23.79
C LYS A 404 3.35 -19.67 -23.33
N ARG A 405 4.07 -19.10 -22.35
CA ARG A 405 5.25 -19.75 -21.76
C ARG A 405 4.85 -21.18 -21.42
N THR A 406 5.54 -22.15 -22.01
CA THR A 406 5.38 -23.55 -21.67
C THR A 406 5.61 -23.65 -20.17
N ARG A 407 4.61 -24.13 -19.41
CA ARG A 407 4.79 -24.37 -17.98
C ARG A 407 5.94 -25.37 -17.87
N VAL A 408 7.02 -24.97 -17.19
CA VAL A 408 8.14 -25.87 -16.92
C VAL A 408 7.55 -27.02 -16.08
N PRO A 409 7.62 -28.28 -16.54
CA PRO A 409 7.13 -29.40 -15.76
C PRO A 409 7.89 -29.44 -14.43
N PHE A 410 7.16 -29.58 -13.33
CA PHE A 410 7.75 -29.72 -12.00
C PHE A 410 8.70 -30.91 -11.99
N ASN A 411 9.99 -30.65 -11.75
CA ASN A 411 10.99 -31.69 -11.61
C ASN A 411 11.23 -31.92 -10.10
N PRO A 412 10.86 -33.09 -9.56
CA PRO A 412 11.05 -33.40 -8.14
C PRO A 412 12.50 -33.32 -7.67
N ASN A 413 13.47 -33.44 -8.59
CA ASN A 413 14.90 -33.43 -8.29
C ASN A 413 15.52 -32.04 -8.34
N SER A 414 14.81 -31.03 -8.85
CA SER A 414 15.26 -29.64 -8.88
C SER A 414 14.14 -28.76 -8.35
N LEU A 415 14.14 -28.54 -7.03
CA LEU A 415 13.25 -27.62 -6.36
C LEU A 415 13.59 -26.20 -6.82
N ASP A 416 12.75 -25.62 -7.67
CA ASP A 416 12.79 -24.19 -8.00
C ASP A 416 11.59 -23.53 -7.34
N LEU A 417 11.82 -22.90 -6.19
CA LEU A 417 10.79 -22.21 -5.40
C LEU A 417 10.63 -20.74 -5.81
N GLY A 418 11.18 -20.35 -6.96
CA GLY A 418 11.01 -19.04 -7.59
C GLY A 418 12.10 -18.03 -7.22
N THR A 419 12.53 -17.96 -5.95
CA THR A 419 13.68 -17.14 -5.53
C THR A 419 14.89 -18.00 -5.19
N PRO A 420 16.11 -17.60 -5.61
CA PRO A 420 17.31 -18.40 -5.39
C PRO A 420 17.60 -18.61 -3.90
N GLU A 421 17.21 -17.66 -3.04
CA GLU A 421 17.35 -17.75 -1.58
C GLU A 421 16.44 -18.82 -0.99
N LEU A 422 15.18 -18.93 -1.45
CA LEU A 422 14.23 -19.91 -0.96
C LEU A 422 14.63 -21.33 -1.41
N THR A 423 15.03 -21.45 -2.68
CA THR A 423 15.59 -22.68 -3.24
C THR A 423 16.82 -23.14 -2.46
N LYS A 424 17.73 -22.22 -2.14
CA LYS A 424 18.93 -22.53 -1.33
C LYS A 424 18.57 -23.03 0.07
N LEU A 425 17.60 -22.40 0.73
CA LEU A 425 17.18 -22.79 2.07
C LEU A 425 16.60 -24.22 2.11
N TRP A 426 15.87 -24.60 1.07
CA TRP A 426 15.28 -25.94 0.92
C TRP A 426 16.25 -27.01 0.41
N THR A 427 17.41 -26.61 -0.13
CA THR A 427 18.41 -27.54 -0.67
C THR A 427 19.58 -27.79 0.30
N ASN A 428 19.69 -27.03 1.39
CA ASN A 428 20.87 -27.04 2.26
C ASN A 428 21.17 -28.40 2.91
N GLU A 429 20.17 -29.09 3.47
CA GLU A 429 20.30 -30.46 3.98
C GLU A 429 18.91 -31.14 3.94
N PRO A 430 18.71 -32.20 3.14
CA PRO A 430 17.40 -32.86 3.00
C PRO A 430 16.98 -33.62 4.27
N ASP A 431 17.94 -34.03 5.11
CA ASP A 431 17.67 -34.64 6.41
C ASP A 431 18.03 -33.68 7.57
N VAL A 432 16.99 -33.02 8.07
CA VAL A 432 17.07 -32.07 9.19
C VAL A 432 17.61 -32.72 10.47
N LEU A 433 17.34 -34.02 10.69
CA LEU A 433 17.80 -34.74 11.89
C LEU A 433 19.29 -35.04 11.81
N ALA A 434 19.80 -35.39 10.63
CA ALA A 434 21.24 -35.54 10.40
C ALA A 434 21.97 -34.19 10.57
N ALA A 435 21.39 -33.10 10.05
CA ALA A 435 21.93 -31.76 10.22
C ALA A 435 21.99 -31.34 11.71
N CYS A 436 20.98 -31.70 12.50
CA CYS A 436 20.96 -31.44 13.95
C CYS A 436 22.05 -32.18 14.73
N LYS A 437 22.57 -33.30 14.20
CA LYS A 437 23.64 -34.11 14.78
C LYS A 437 25.03 -33.80 14.20
N SER A 438 25.13 -32.81 13.31
CA SER A 438 26.39 -32.44 12.66
C SER A 438 27.45 -32.01 13.67
N GLN A 439 28.66 -32.59 13.56
CA GLN A 439 29.82 -32.22 14.38
C GLN A 439 30.26 -30.75 14.20
N LYS A 440 29.82 -30.08 13.13
CA LYS A 440 30.05 -28.63 12.92
C LYS A 440 29.25 -27.76 13.90
N ARG A 441 28.20 -28.31 14.52
CA ARG A 441 27.38 -27.57 15.49
C ARG A 441 28.12 -27.48 16.81
N LYS A 442 28.15 -26.29 17.41
CA LYS A 442 28.70 -26.08 18.75
C LYS A 442 27.76 -26.71 19.79
N PHE A 443 28.05 -27.95 20.16
CA PHE A 443 27.37 -28.61 21.28
C PHE A 443 27.94 -28.11 22.62
N CYS A 444 27.23 -28.43 23.70
CA CYS A 444 27.70 -28.15 25.06
C CYS A 444 29.10 -28.77 25.25
N PRO A 445 30.11 -27.97 25.67
CA PRO A 445 31.47 -28.47 25.86
C PRO A 445 31.49 -29.56 26.94
N THR A 446 32.46 -30.46 26.86
CA THR A 446 32.66 -31.42 27.95
C THR A 446 33.14 -30.69 29.20
N LEU A 447 32.87 -31.27 30.37
CA LEU A 447 33.28 -30.66 31.63
C LEU A 447 34.80 -30.58 31.74
N SER A 448 35.54 -31.56 31.20
CA SER A 448 37.01 -31.57 31.21
C SER A 448 37.57 -30.44 30.35
N ASP A 449 37.11 -30.30 29.11
CA ASP A 449 37.58 -29.25 28.21
C ASP A 449 37.25 -27.85 28.75
N PHE A 450 36.10 -27.69 29.42
CA PHE A 450 35.67 -26.38 29.92
C PHE A 450 36.46 -25.92 31.16
N ILE A 451 36.85 -26.83 32.05
CA ILE A 451 37.55 -26.46 33.30
C ILE A 451 39.07 -26.48 33.19
N ARG A 452 39.64 -26.99 32.09
CA ARG A 452 41.08 -27.12 31.88
C ARG A 452 41.81 -25.78 31.97
N ASP A 453 41.46 -24.84 31.09
CA ASP A 453 42.13 -23.53 31.06
C ASP A 453 41.95 -22.76 32.39
N PRO A 454 40.74 -22.68 33.00
CA PRO A 454 40.58 -22.09 34.33
C PRO A 454 41.41 -22.77 35.43
N LEU A 455 41.58 -24.09 35.38
CA LEU A 455 42.35 -24.84 36.38
C LEU A 455 43.85 -24.55 36.27
N ASP A 456 44.35 -24.36 35.04
CA ASP A 456 45.72 -23.97 34.74
C ASP A 456 45.96 -22.50 35.13
N GLU A 457 45.02 -21.59 34.86
CA GLU A 457 45.07 -20.19 35.30
C GLU A 457 45.09 -20.04 36.84
N MET A 458 44.50 -21.00 37.56
CA MET A 458 44.54 -21.06 39.02
C MET A 458 45.87 -21.59 39.56
N ASP A 459 46.78 -22.10 38.71
CA ASP A 459 48.07 -22.63 39.13
C ASP A 459 49.10 -21.50 39.37
N PRO A 460 49.67 -21.39 40.59
CA PRO A 460 50.72 -20.41 40.89
C PRO A 460 51.97 -20.54 40.00
N GLU A 461 52.27 -21.70 39.44
CA GLU A 461 53.41 -21.91 38.53
C GLU A 461 53.20 -21.22 37.17
N GLN A 462 51.94 -20.99 36.75
CA GLN A 462 51.60 -20.37 35.46
C GLN A 462 51.70 -18.84 35.46
N GLN A 463 51.89 -18.20 36.62
CA GLN A 463 52.08 -16.75 36.78
C GLN A 463 51.03 -15.87 36.07
N VAL A 464 49.78 -16.34 35.97
CA VAL A 464 48.69 -15.56 35.36
C VAL A 464 48.25 -14.45 36.32
N GLU A 465 48.28 -13.21 35.85
CA GLU A 465 47.84 -12.06 36.66
C GLU A 465 46.34 -12.14 36.97
N GLU A 466 45.97 -11.69 38.17
CA GLU A 466 44.61 -11.80 38.69
C GLU A 466 43.54 -11.19 37.78
N GLN A 467 43.88 -10.13 37.04
CA GLN A 467 42.97 -9.43 36.13
C GLN A 467 42.65 -10.19 34.84
N TYR A 468 43.50 -11.15 34.44
CA TYR A 468 43.34 -11.89 33.19
C TYR A 468 42.75 -13.28 33.37
N LYS A 469 42.49 -13.72 34.61
CA LYS A 469 41.82 -14.99 34.85
C LYS A 469 40.40 -14.96 34.33
N SER A 470 40.03 -15.99 33.56
CA SER A 470 38.73 -16.20 32.93
C SER A 470 37.58 -16.15 33.94
N ILE A 471 37.83 -16.55 35.19
CA ILE A 471 36.85 -16.53 36.28
C ILE A 471 36.39 -15.13 36.69
N ASN A 472 37.10 -14.06 36.30
CA ASN A 472 36.66 -12.68 36.55
C ASN A 472 35.66 -12.17 35.50
N ASP A 473 35.56 -12.81 34.34
CA ASP A 473 34.58 -12.44 33.32
C ASP A 473 33.17 -12.88 33.74
N ALA A 474 32.24 -11.93 33.85
CA ALA A 474 30.85 -12.19 34.22
C ALA A 474 30.16 -13.16 33.24
N ALA A 475 30.47 -13.09 31.93
CA ALA A 475 29.89 -13.99 30.94
C ALA A 475 30.44 -15.42 31.07
N PHE A 476 31.71 -15.56 31.44
CA PHE A 476 32.29 -16.85 31.81
C PHE A 476 31.69 -17.40 33.10
N GLN A 477 31.58 -16.60 34.17
CA GLN A 477 30.97 -17.01 35.44
C GLN A 477 29.56 -17.59 35.25
N TRP A 478 28.74 -16.93 34.43
CA TRP A 478 27.38 -17.37 34.15
C TRP A 478 27.32 -18.69 33.38
N ARG A 479 28.19 -18.86 32.36
CA ARG A 479 28.31 -20.13 31.61
C ARG A 479 28.83 -21.26 32.49
N ALA A 480 29.85 -20.98 33.30
CA ALA A 480 30.45 -21.90 34.24
C ALA A 480 29.46 -22.37 35.31
N ALA A 481 28.72 -21.45 35.93
CA ALA A 481 27.69 -21.77 36.92
C ALA A 481 26.64 -22.73 36.34
N ARG A 482 26.14 -22.47 35.13
CA ARG A 482 25.16 -23.35 34.47
C ARG A 482 25.72 -24.73 34.13
N LEU A 483 26.95 -24.79 33.61
CA LEU A 483 27.57 -26.06 33.24
C LEU A 483 27.89 -26.91 34.47
N LEU A 484 28.48 -26.30 35.51
CA LEU A 484 28.82 -26.97 36.76
C LEU A 484 27.55 -27.39 37.51
N MET A 485 26.50 -26.58 37.54
CA MET A 485 25.20 -26.98 38.12
C MET A 485 24.64 -28.24 37.44
N ALA A 486 24.76 -28.33 36.11
CA ALA A 486 24.20 -29.45 35.35
C ALA A 486 25.07 -30.72 35.38
N LYS A 487 26.39 -30.59 35.53
CA LYS A 487 27.35 -31.68 35.32
C LYS A 487 28.22 -32.01 36.54
N SER A 488 28.35 -31.11 37.51
CA SER A 488 29.10 -31.34 38.75
C SER A 488 28.17 -31.81 39.88
N PRO A 489 28.34 -33.03 40.42
CA PRO A 489 27.54 -33.53 41.52
C PRO A 489 27.65 -32.68 42.80
N GLY A 490 28.76 -31.96 42.98
CA GLY A 490 29.05 -31.19 44.19
C GLY A 490 28.51 -29.75 44.19
N TYR A 491 27.95 -29.28 43.07
CA TYR A 491 27.53 -27.88 42.93
C TYR A 491 26.37 -27.50 43.87
N VAL A 492 25.46 -28.44 44.17
CA VAL A 492 24.23 -28.20 44.96
C VAL A 492 24.34 -28.78 46.39
N ALA A 493 25.52 -29.23 46.81
CA ALA A 493 25.71 -29.73 48.18
C ALA A 493 25.49 -28.61 49.22
N LYS A 494 24.99 -28.95 50.42
CA LYS A 494 24.72 -27.98 51.50
C LYS A 494 25.96 -27.10 51.75
N MET A 495 25.83 -25.81 51.49
CA MET A 495 26.90 -24.82 51.66
C MET A 495 26.81 -24.14 53.03
N ASP A 496 27.95 -23.76 53.61
CA ASP A 496 27.97 -22.83 54.75
C ASP A 496 27.44 -21.47 54.30
N LYS A 497 26.76 -20.73 55.18
CA LYS A 497 26.18 -19.41 54.89
C LYS A 497 27.20 -18.40 54.33
N ASN A 498 28.48 -18.55 54.68
CA ASN A 498 29.59 -17.70 54.19
C ASN A 498 30.12 -18.11 52.81
N SER A 499 29.62 -19.21 52.25
CA SER A 499 30.02 -19.77 50.94
C SER A 499 28.86 -19.78 49.94
N GLU A 500 27.81 -18.99 50.20
CA GLU A 500 26.68 -18.86 49.29
C GLU A 500 27.09 -18.17 47.98
N PRO A 501 26.63 -18.65 46.80
CA PRO A 501 27.00 -18.11 45.49
C PRO A 501 26.66 -16.61 45.32
N THR A 502 25.76 -16.10 46.16
CA THR A 502 25.25 -14.72 46.15
C THR A 502 26.22 -13.70 46.75
N SER A 503 27.20 -14.12 47.57
CA SER A 503 28.16 -13.20 48.20
C SER A 503 29.48 -13.07 47.43
N ASN A 504 30.01 -14.15 46.84
CA ASN A 504 31.20 -14.10 46.00
C ASN A 504 31.20 -15.24 44.96
N MET A 505 30.68 -14.97 43.77
CA MET A 505 30.57 -15.94 42.67
C MET A 505 31.94 -16.47 42.21
N LYS A 506 32.97 -15.64 42.25
CA LYS A 506 34.32 -15.99 41.79
C LYS A 506 34.91 -17.11 42.65
N GLU A 507 35.01 -16.87 43.97
CA GLU A 507 35.57 -17.83 44.93
C GLU A 507 34.75 -19.12 44.97
N PHE A 508 33.42 -19.00 44.87
CA PHE A 508 32.51 -20.13 44.79
C PHE A 508 32.79 -21.00 43.55
N LEU A 509 32.94 -20.40 42.37
CA LEU A 509 33.22 -21.11 41.13
C LEU A 509 34.62 -21.72 41.12
N GLU A 510 35.64 -21.02 41.62
CA GLU A 510 37.01 -21.54 41.74
C GLU A 510 37.04 -22.81 42.58
N ARG A 511 36.45 -22.76 43.79
CA ARG A 511 36.35 -23.91 44.68
C ARG A 511 35.56 -25.06 44.05
N THR A 512 34.45 -24.73 43.38
CA THR A 512 33.59 -25.76 42.78
C THR A 512 34.24 -26.40 41.57
N MET A 513 34.93 -25.63 40.71
CA MET A 513 35.74 -26.14 39.60
C MET A 513 36.85 -27.05 40.10
N TYR A 514 37.59 -26.61 41.13
CA TYR A 514 38.67 -27.40 41.72
C TYR A 514 38.18 -28.72 42.32
N ASN A 515 37.09 -28.69 43.09
CA ASN A 515 36.44 -29.89 43.64
C ASN A 515 35.90 -30.82 42.54
N THR A 516 35.38 -30.25 41.46
CA THR A 516 34.89 -30.99 40.30
C THR A 516 36.06 -31.65 39.57
N ALA A 517 37.16 -30.93 39.34
CA ALA A 517 38.36 -31.45 38.71
C ALA A 517 38.94 -32.64 39.50
N ARG A 518 38.87 -32.61 40.83
CA ARG A 518 39.26 -33.74 41.70
C ARG A 518 38.47 -35.03 41.45
N THR A 519 37.22 -34.91 41.00
CA THR A 519 36.38 -36.07 40.66
C THR A 519 36.63 -36.62 39.26
N ILE A 520 37.35 -35.88 38.41
CA ILE A 520 37.70 -36.27 37.05
C ILE A 520 39.08 -36.94 37.06
N GLU A 521 39.17 -38.19 36.58
CA GLU A 521 40.43 -38.97 36.59
C GLU A 521 41.60 -38.25 35.90
N GLU A 522 41.32 -37.51 34.83
CA GLU A 522 42.32 -36.76 34.04
C GLU A 522 43.10 -35.72 34.88
N PHE A 523 42.45 -35.04 35.82
CA PHE A 523 43.07 -33.97 36.62
C PHE A 523 43.52 -34.43 38.00
N LYS A 524 43.01 -35.57 38.48
CA LYS A 524 43.21 -36.05 39.85
C LYS A 524 44.68 -36.23 40.23
N SER A 525 45.49 -36.87 39.38
CA SER A 525 46.92 -37.09 39.66
C SER A 525 47.73 -35.80 39.67
N GLY A 526 47.38 -34.83 38.82
CA GLY A 526 48.04 -33.52 38.76
C GLY A 526 47.70 -32.68 39.99
N ILE A 527 46.43 -32.68 40.39
CA ILE A 527 45.94 -32.00 41.59
C ILE A 527 46.58 -32.59 42.86
N ASP A 528 46.61 -33.92 43.01
CA ASP A 528 47.21 -34.58 44.18
C ASP A 528 48.73 -34.28 44.29
N ALA A 529 49.43 -34.21 43.16
CA ALA A 529 50.84 -33.82 43.12
C ALA A 529 51.05 -32.35 43.50
N ARG A 530 50.16 -31.45 43.05
CA ARG A 530 50.16 -30.01 43.39
C ARG A 530 49.92 -29.79 44.88
N GLU A 531 48.92 -30.45 45.46
CA GLU A 531 48.62 -30.37 46.90
C GLU A 531 49.79 -30.88 47.74
N LYS A 532 50.48 -31.94 47.30
CA LYS A 532 51.67 -32.45 47.98
C LYS A 532 52.83 -31.45 47.96
N LYS A 533 53.10 -30.82 46.80
CA LYS A 533 54.10 -29.74 46.68
C LYS A 533 53.74 -28.56 47.57
N GLU A 534 52.49 -28.14 47.58
CA GLU A 534 52.02 -26.99 48.37
C GLU A 534 52.08 -27.30 49.88
N ALA A 535 51.72 -28.51 50.31
CA ALA A 535 51.85 -28.96 51.69
C ALA A 535 53.32 -29.03 52.14
N GLU A 536 54.23 -29.49 51.28
CA GLU A 536 55.67 -29.47 51.54
C GLU A 536 56.22 -28.03 51.63
N ALA A 537 55.75 -27.12 50.77
CA ALA A 537 56.11 -25.71 50.83
C ALA A 537 55.58 -25.03 52.10
N ARG A 538 54.31 -25.27 52.47
CA ARG A 538 53.71 -24.80 53.73
C ARG A 538 54.47 -25.35 54.93
N LYS A 539 54.86 -26.62 54.92
CA LYS A 539 55.69 -27.22 55.99
C LYS A 539 57.07 -26.58 56.09
N LYS A 540 57.73 -26.28 54.96
CA LYS A 540 59.02 -25.55 54.93
C LYS A 540 58.89 -24.10 55.43
N VAL A 541 57.79 -23.43 55.11
CA VAL A 541 57.47 -22.08 55.59
C VAL A 541 57.17 -22.11 57.09
N GLU A 542 56.37 -23.06 57.56
CA GLU A 542 56.06 -23.25 58.98
C GLU A 542 57.32 -23.63 59.79
N GLU A 543 58.20 -24.46 59.23
CA GLU A 543 59.49 -24.79 59.84
C GLU A 543 60.43 -23.56 59.86
N SER A 544 60.40 -22.71 58.83
CA SER A 544 61.12 -21.43 58.80
C SER A 544 60.54 -20.42 59.78
N LEU A 545 59.22 -20.39 59.97
CA LEU A 545 58.52 -19.59 60.99
C LEU A 545 58.84 -20.09 62.40
N LYS A 546 58.88 -21.41 62.63
CA LYS A 546 59.30 -22.02 63.90
C LYS A 546 60.77 -21.73 64.22
N ARG A 547 61.67 -21.81 63.23
CA ARG A 547 63.08 -21.38 63.39
C ARG A 547 63.23 -19.89 63.69
N LYS A 548 62.36 -19.04 63.13
CA LYS A 548 62.28 -17.61 63.47
C LYS A 548 61.66 -17.34 64.85
N LEU A 549 60.86 -18.26 65.38
CA LEU A 549 60.20 -18.15 66.68
C LEU A 549 61.08 -18.61 67.85
N ASP A 550 62.03 -19.53 67.62
CA ASP A 550 62.99 -20.01 68.63
C ASP A 550 64.16 -19.05 68.88
N SER A 551 64.42 -18.10 67.96
CA SER A 551 65.36 -17.01 68.19
C SER A 551 64.62 -15.75 68.64
N THR A 552 64.95 -15.27 69.84
CA THR A 552 64.69 -13.94 70.43
C THR A 552 63.56 -13.85 71.47
N LYS A 553 63.99 -13.83 72.75
CA LYS A 553 63.25 -13.37 73.93
C LYS A 553 63.10 -11.83 73.94
N VAL A 554 62.06 -11.35 74.64
CA VAL A 554 61.84 -10.02 75.24
C VAL A 554 61.03 -8.97 74.44
N ARG A 555 59.74 -8.87 74.83
CA ARG A 555 58.90 -7.69 75.22
C ARG A 555 58.68 -6.47 74.27
N PRO A 556 57.56 -5.74 74.45
CA PRO A 556 56.68 -5.29 73.37
C PRO A 556 56.73 -3.78 73.09
N SER A 557 56.48 -3.37 71.85
CA SER A 557 55.72 -2.16 71.50
C SER A 557 55.49 -2.06 69.99
N THR A 558 54.20 -1.97 69.63
CA THR A 558 53.60 -1.04 68.67
C THR A 558 54.52 -0.31 67.67
N VAL A 559 54.37 -0.61 66.37
CA VAL A 559 54.17 0.41 65.32
C VAL A 559 53.18 -0.15 64.28
N SER A 560 52.17 0.66 64.01
CA SER A 560 50.95 0.41 63.26
C SER A 560 51.12 0.50 61.73
N SER A 561 50.11 -0.01 61.02
CA SER A 561 49.53 0.77 59.91
C SER A 561 48.05 1.03 60.25
N PRO A 562 47.59 2.30 60.30
CA PRO A 562 46.23 2.66 60.74
C PRO A 562 45.18 2.32 59.67
N ASN A 563 44.04 1.80 60.12
CA ASN A 563 42.85 1.56 59.31
C ASN A 563 42.06 2.89 59.19
N PRO A 564 41.89 3.46 57.98
CA PRO A 564 41.53 4.87 57.85
C PRO A 564 40.06 5.25 58.11
N TYR A 565 39.13 4.37 58.50
CA TYR A 565 37.69 4.75 58.57
C TYR A 565 36.87 4.05 59.68
N ALA A 566 37.46 3.77 60.85
CA ALA A 566 36.81 3.00 61.91
C ALA A 566 36.11 3.82 63.02
N GLU A 567 35.45 4.93 62.68
CA GLU A 567 34.69 5.74 63.66
C GLU A 567 33.17 5.59 63.50
N THR A 568 32.48 5.55 64.65
CA THR A 568 31.02 5.58 64.77
C THR A 568 30.51 7.02 64.62
N LEU A 569 29.55 7.24 63.72
CA LEU A 569 28.97 8.55 63.40
C LEU A 569 27.99 9.03 64.49
N THR A 570 28.33 10.14 65.16
CA THR A 570 27.44 10.85 66.09
C THR A 570 26.44 11.74 65.34
N ASP A 571 25.39 12.22 66.00
CA ASP A 571 24.42 13.13 65.38
C ASP A 571 25.06 14.47 64.95
N GLU A 572 26.12 14.91 65.63
CA GLU A 572 26.92 16.07 65.21
C GLU A 572 27.65 15.80 63.89
N HIS A 573 28.26 14.61 63.75
CA HIS A 573 28.90 14.19 62.50
C HIS A 573 27.89 14.12 61.35
N LEU A 574 26.69 13.59 61.60
CA LEU A 574 25.62 13.53 60.59
C LEU A 574 25.14 14.92 60.17
N SER A 575 25.13 15.91 61.08
CA SER A 575 24.74 17.30 60.78
C SER A 575 25.76 18.02 59.89
N GLN A 576 27.05 17.70 60.05
CA GLN A 576 28.11 18.24 59.23
C GLN A 576 28.18 17.55 57.85
N LEU A 577 27.99 16.23 57.79
CA LEU A 577 27.76 15.49 56.53
C LEU A 577 26.54 16.04 55.78
N ALA A 578 25.45 16.34 56.48
CA ALA A 578 24.26 16.93 55.88
C ALA A 578 24.50 18.35 55.32
N ALA A 579 25.42 19.11 55.92
CA ALA A 579 25.79 20.44 55.42
C ALA A 579 26.51 20.34 54.07
N ASP A 580 27.52 19.47 53.99
CA ASP A 580 28.38 19.31 52.82
C ASP A 580 27.64 18.61 51.67
N LEU A 581 26.76 17.66 52.01
CA LEU A 581 25.96 16.92 51.03
C LEU A 581 24.60 17.58 50.70
N SER A 582 24.28 18.74 51.29
CA SER A 582 23.01 19.45 51.03
C SER A 582 22.80 19.84 49.56
N LYS A 583 23.90 20.01 48.81
CA LYS A 583 23.89 20.29 47.36
C LYS A 583 23.49 19.08 46.52
N PHE A 584 23.69 17.87 47.05
CA PHE A 584 23.43 16.59 46.41
C PHE A 584 22.17 15.89 46.96
N ALA A 585 21.28 16.65 47.62
CA ALA A 585 20.10 16.13 48.31
C ALA A 585 19.18 15.26 47.43
N GLY A 586 19.08 15.55 46.13
CA GLY A 586 18.28 14.74 45.20
C GLY A 586 18.88 13.35 44.95
N GLN A 587 20.19 13.27 44.72
CA GLN A 587 20.91 12.00 44.53
C GLN A 587 20.93 11.15 45.80
N LEU A 588 21.03 11.80 46.97
CA LEU A 588 20.90 11.12 48.27
C LEU A 588 19.49 10.56 48.48
N ALA A 589 18.45 11.31 48.12
CA ALA A 589 17.08 10.83 48.23
C ALA A 589 16.83 9.59 47.35
N GLU A 590 17.37 9.58 46.14
CA GLU A 590 17.29 8.44 45.23
C GLU A 590 17.98 7.19 45.79
N VAL A 591 19.22 7.31 46.28
CA VAL A 591 19.97 6.16 46.81
C VAL A 591 19.43 5.65 48.15
N PHE A 592 18.87 6.52 48.97
CA PHE A 592 18.19 6.09 50.20
C PHE A 592 16.72 5.68 49.98
N GLY A 593 16.20 5.76 48.74
CA GLY A 593 14.88 5.26 48.36
C GLY A 593 13.70 6.17 48.75
N TYR A 594 13.91 7.48 48.90
CA TYR A 594 12.87 8.47 49.20
C TYR A 594 12.35 9.12 47.90
N SER A 595 11.18 8.70 47.44
CA SER A 595 10.52 9.21 46.22
C SER A 595 9.16 9.90 46.48
N ASP A 596 8.87 10.25 47.72
CA ASP A 596 7.59 10.81 48.14
C ASP A 596 7.40 12.29 47.75
N ALA A 597 6.14 12.69 47.59
CA ALA A 597 5.76 14.04 47.16
C ALA A 597 6.25 15.14 48.13
N GLU A 598 6.35 14.83 49.43
CA GLU A 598 6.83 15.76 50.46
C GLU A 598 8.34 16.01 50.34
N THR A 599 9.13 14.96 50.08
CA THR A 599 10.57 15.05 49.76
C THR A 599 10.83 15.89 48.50
N GLN A 600 10.02 15.71 47.45
CA GLN A 600 10.11 16.50 46.21
C GLN A 600 9.75 17.98 46.42
N GLU A 601 8.78 18.29 47.29
CA GLU A 601 8.44 19.68 47.64
C GLU A 601 9.56 20.35 48.47
N LYS A 602 10.18 19.62 49.40
CA LYS A 602 11.28 20.13 50.24
C LYS A 602 12.58 20.33 49.46
N LEU A 603 12.85 19.53 48.41
CA LEU A 603 13.97 19.74 47.48
C LEU A 603 13.86 21.07 46.70
N LYS A 604 12.63 21.55 46.46
CA LYS A 604 12.35 22.84 45.80
C LYS A 604 12.47 24.04 46.74
N LYS A 605 12.47 23.84 48.06
CA LYS A 605 12.69 24.91 49.06
C LYS A 605 14.20 25.21 49.20
N GLY A 606 14.54 26.40 49.71
CA GLY A 606 15.91 26.94 49.75
C GLY A 606 16.92 26.08 50.53
N ALA A 607 18.20 26.49 50.52
CA ALA A 607 19.33 25.69 51.03
C ALA A 607 19.16 25.15 52.47
N ALA A 608 18.51 25.92 53.35
CA ALA A 608 18.22 25.48 54.73
C ALA A 608 17.29 24.25 54.79
N ALA A 609 16.29 24.19 53.90
CA ALA A 609 15.35 23.06 53.83
C ALA A 609 16.03 21.78 53.30
N ARG A 610 16.97 21.92 52.36
CA ARG A 610 17.75 20.79 51.82
C ARG A 610 18.70 20.21 52.85
N ARG A 611 19.36 21.05 53.65
CA ARG A 611 20.23 20.59 54.75
C ARG A 611 19.46 19.78 55.78
N GLU A 612 18.28 20.27 56.19
CA GLU A 612 17.41 19.58 57.14
C GLU A 612 16.90 18.24 56.59
N LEU A 613 16.56 18.19 55.30
CA LEU A 613 16.17 16.96 54.61
C LEU A 613 17.34 15.96 54.57
N CYS A 614 18.55 16.38 54.18
CA CYS A 614 19.73 15.53 54.17
C CYS A 614 20.07 14.98 55.55
N PHE A 615 19.94 15.80 56.60
CA PHE A 615 20.18 15.35 57.96
C PHE A 615 19.21 14.26 58.39
N ARG A 616 17.91 14.43 58.08
CA ARG A 616 16.89 13.41 58.36
C ARG A 616 17.18 12.09 57.64
N MET A 617 17.50 12.15 56.35
CA MET A 617 17.82 10.96 55.54
C MET A 617 19.06 10.22 56.08
N LEU A 618 20.14 10.97 56.37
CA LEU A 618 21.37 10.41 56.92
C LEU A 618 21.16 9.81 58.32
N ARG A 619 20.32 10.43 59.16
CA ARG A 619 19.99 9.92 60.48
C ARG A 619 19.19 8.62 60.41
N GLU A 620 18.12 8.58 59.61
CA GLU A 620 17.32 7.36 59.41
C GLU A 620 18.15 6.23 58.79
N TRP A 621 19.04 6.55 57.85
CA TRP A 621 20.00 5.59 57.32
C TRP A 621 20.95 5.08 58.43
N ALA A 622 21.51 5.98 59.23
CA ALA A 622 22.51 5.64 60.24
C ALA A 622 21.92 4.79 61.38
N GLU A 623 20.66 5.05 61.77
CA GLU A 623 19.91 4.24 62.72
C GLU A 623 19.65 2.82 62.20
N LYS A 624 19.39 2.65 60.89
CA LYS A 624 19.19 1.33 60.27
C LYS A 624 20.50 0.56 60.04
N ASN A 625 21.62 1.26 59.81
CA ASN A 625 22.87 0.65 59.31
C ASN A 625 24.05 0.73 60.29
N GLY A 626 23.77 0.98 61.58
CA GLY A 626 24.76 0.86 62.66
C GLY A 626 25.80 1.98 62.72
N ARG A 627 25.48 3.18 62.19
CA ARG A 627 26.30 4.41 62.30
C ARG A 627 27.78 4.27 61.90
N ASN A 628 28.11 3.40 60.94
CA ASN A 628 29.50 3.17 60.50
C ASN A 628 29.82 3.98 59.23
N GLY A 629 30.87 4.82 59.28
CA GLY A 629 31.30 5.64 58.13
C GLY A 629 31.68 4.84 56.88
N ARG A 630 32.26 3.64 57.02
CA ARG A 630 32.57 2.75 55.89
C ARG A 630 31.29 2.17 55.26
N SER A 631 30.28 1.88 56.07
CA SER A 631 28.97 1.45 55.58
C SER A 631 28.28 2.57 54.81
N LEU A 632 28.43 3.81 55.27
CA LEU A 632 27.90 5.00 54.58
C LEU A 632 28.54 5.15 53.21
N LEU A 633 29.87 5.12 53.14
CA LEU A 633 30.59 5.18 51.86
C LEU A 633 30.20 4.03 50.93
N THR A 634 30.04 2.81 51.46
CA THR A 634 29.61 1.66 50.65
C THR A 634 28.22 1.87 50.06
N THR A 635 27.30 2.46 50.82
CA THR A 635 25.95 2.79 50.34
C THR A 635 26.00 3.87 49.26
N LEU A 636 26.87 4.87 49.44
CA LEU A 636 27.04 5.98 48.51
C LEU A 636 27.83 5.60 47.24
N ILE A 637 28.51 4.45 47.15
CA ILE A 637 29.17 4.02 45.90
C ILE A 637 28.16 3.91 44.73
N GLN A 638 26.87 3.78 45.02
CA GLN A 638 25.80 3.76 44.03
C GLN A 638 25.42 5.16 43.48
N THR A 639 25.93 6.25 44.07
CA THR A 639 25.75 7.63 43.56
C THR A 639 26.93 8.09 42.68
N ASP A 640 26.81 9.30 42.12
CA ASP A 640 27.90 9.97 41.41
C ASP A 640 29.17 10.14 42.25
N ALA A 641 30.33 10.05 41.60
CA ALA A 641 31.66 10.12 42.24
C ALA A 641 31.87 11.41 43.05
N GLU A 642 31.22 12.52 42.68
CA GLU A 642 31.30 13.79 43.41
C GLU A 642 30.67 13.71 44.81
N VAL A 643 29.60 12.94 44.98
CA VAL A 643 28.92 12.73 46.27
C VAL A 643 29.80 11.88 47.19
N VAL A 644 30.39 10.83 46.64
CA VAL A 644 31.32 9.94 47.36
C VAL A 644 32.55 10.72 47.81
N ASN A 645 33.14 11.52 46.93
CA ASN A 645 34.31 12.34 47.25
C ASN A 645 34.00 13.38 48.33
N ALA A 646 32.84 14.06 48.25
CA ALA A 646 32.40 15.01 49.28
C ALA A 646 32.22 14.31 50.65
N ALA A 647 31.58 13.14 50.68
CA ALA A 647 31.41 12.36 51.90
C ALA A 647 32.76 11.86 52.46
N GLN A 648 33.69 11.42 51.61
CA GLN A 648 35.04 10.99 52.02
C GLN A 648 35.85 12.15 52.61
N GLU A 649 35.81 13.34 51.99
CA GLU A 649 36.49 14.52 52.50
C GLU A 649 35.95 14.94 53.88
N THR A 650 34.62 14.94 54.04
CA THR A 650 33.98 15.29 55.31
C THR A 650 34.33 14.28 56.40
N LEU A 651 34.29 12.97 56.10
CA LEU A 651 34.69 11.91 57.04
C LEU A 651 36.18 11.99 57.42
N LYS A 652 37.05 12.38 56.47
CA LYS A 652 38.47 12.58 56.73
C LYS A 652 38.71 13.80 57.63
N LYS A 653 38.02 14.92 57.39
CA LYS A 653 38.07 16.12 58.24
C LYS A 653 37.59 15.85 59.66
N MET A 654 36.59 14.97 59.83
CA MET A 654 36.07 14.57 61.15
C MET A 654 37.12 13.81 61.96
N GLN A 655 37.86 12.88 61.34
CA GLN A 655 38.97 12.19 62.01
C GLN A 655 40.10 13.13 62.41
N GLU A 656 40.42 14.11 61.56
CA GLU A 656 41.43 15.14 61.88
C GLU A 656 41.00 16.08 63.03
N THR A 657 39.71 16.09 63.40
CA THR A 657 39.17 16.88 64.53
C THR A 657 38.90 16.06 65.80
N THR A 658 38.92 14.72 65.71
CA THR A 658 38.76 13.79 66.85
C THR A 658 40.06 13.12 67.31
N ALA A 659 41.13 13.21 66.51
CA ALA A 659 42.52 12.90 66.90
C ALA A 659 43.22 14.12 67.51
#